data_AF-A0AA36GIM1-F1
#
_entry.id   AF-A0AA36GIM1-F1
#
_cell.length_a   1.000
_cell.length_b   1.000
_cell.length_c   1.000
_cell.angle_alpha   90.00
_cell.angle_beta   90.00
_cell.angle_gamma   90.00
#
_symmetry.space_group_name_H-M   'P 1'
#
loop_
_entity.id
_entity.type
_entity.pdbx_description
1 polymer ?
#
loop_
_entity_poly.entity_id
_entity_poly.type
_entity_poly.pdbx_seq_one_letter_code
_entity_poly.pdbx_strand_id
1 'polypeptide(L)'
;MPRNQPCTCMLAAILNSFNLEMGSCLCKEKSHRNRDNNNSRGSRSCRRGEERNRSPQSFEQEIDENEGSLQRRMSMTNYVGNDVKDLIRQTLKVIRSLVNNEQDPPASLLKLNMIAEREKGWLLVVESLIETVPDDDSLGPAVITLFLDECPLPSKDTVHRLLCSLRLDQAASSSSTRKRSWHRNTCIVLGSLAEKLAGSSSVAMCNPTTLNYLISRIVPPFTQARVVLFALLALEKFAQTSENQFLISRTLEEAVSHPLKQLEEWRHCTSDAMKRQVGFCATWALDNIFITPNRTYAYEITDVSKINAMLNHEDVSEYLKIGPDGLEARCDVSSFESVRCTFAVQDGVWFYEATVFTPGVMQIGFATKRSRFLNHEGYGIGDDESSVAYDGCRQLLWHNAHSSRHEHEPWRPGDVVGCLLNIPMGTVMFYLNGRPLQRPHYEFLRARPAGDGVFAAASFMSFQQCRFNFGAEPFKFPPDIAFSTFNDGGATLTVEQKTILPRRRRLELLQKEPIPENYCTICYAHPGDTVLTPCMHGGICNTCSVQMDQCPLCRQPIESRISIDEAPPASVRKVSAAQLASSTSAHRLSAGQASFAPAQRHYLSTIYFIVVAFIIYEGIIGNHCSKSSLMCSVTRRMPRTFEEECAFIERVGECKFKIKKGFCPNMNVEARFYVNKKLEPLMFEELRNSIGRGVGGFLPAVRQLGNVAALPGIVGFSIGLPDIHSGYGFSIGNIAAFDCSKKESVISPGGVGFDINCGVRLIRTNLYEKDVAPVKEQLTQALFDYIPVGVGSRGAIPMSAADLVDCLEMGMDWTLREGYSWAEDKEHCEEYGRMLQADATKVSTRAKKRGLPQLGTLGAGNHYAEVQVIDEIYDKHAAAKMGIAEKGQVVVMLHCGSRGLGHQVATDALVEMEKAMARDGISVNDRQLACARLYSNEGQDYLKGMAAAANFAWVNRSCMTFCVRQAFANTFNMQPDDLDMQMIYDTSHNVAKMEEHLIDGRPTQLCVHRKGATRAFPPHHPLIPVDYQLTGQPVLIGGSMGTCSYVLTGTDRGMVETYGTTCHGAGRALSRSKSRQKIPWTEVIENLKTKGISIRLASPKLIMEEAPESYKDVTDVVNTCDTAGISKKTVKLRPIAVIKG
;
A
#
# COMPACT_ATOMS: atom_id res chain seq x y z
N MET A 1 48.81 -42.00 16.46
CA MET A 1 50.28 -41.76 16.42
C MET A 1 50.68 -41.41 15.00
N PRO A 2 51.82 -40.74 14.75
CA PRO A 2 52.62 -39.84 15.62
C PRO A 2 52.32 -38.34 15.25
N ARG A 3 52.73 -37.24 15.90
CA ARG A 3 53.70 -36.85 16.96
C ARG A 3 55.17 -36.58 16.57
N ASN A 4 55.73 -35.52 17.19
CA ASN A 4 57.15 -35.15 17.36
C ASN A 4 57.90 -34.56 16.13
N GLN A 5 58.89 -33.66 16.25
CA GLN A 5 59.46 -32.88 17.39
C GLN A 5 60.21 -31.60 16.89
N PRO A 6 60.65 -30.65 17.77
CA PRO A 6 61.26 -29.36 17.41
C PRO A 6 62.78 -29.24 17.69
N CYS A 7 63.37 -28.03 17.57
CA CYS A 7 64.72 -27.67 18.03
C CYS A 7 64.82 -26.22 18.59
N THR A 8 65.98 -25.80 19.10
CA THR A 8 66.11 -24.80 20.21
C THR A 8 67.29 -23.80 20.11
N CYS A 9 67.41 -22.88 21.11
CA CYS A 9 68.62 -22.09 21.53
C CYS A 9 68.94 -20.75 20.78
N MET A 10 69.63 -19.72 21.33
CA MET A 10 69.91 -19.26 22.74
C MET A 10 70.53 -17.81 22.81
N LEU A 11 70.44 -17.16 24.00
CA LEU A 11 71.42 -16.24 24.68
C LEU A 11 71.72 -14.75 24.28
N ALA A 12 71.56 -13.85 25.29
CA ALA A 12 72.55 -12.90 25.89
C ALA A 12 72.75 -11.39 25.49
N ALA A 13 72.19 -10.48 26.33
CA ALA A 13 72.89 -9.53 27.27
C ALA A 13 73.40 -8.07 26.91
N ILE A 14 73.09 -7.12 27.84
CA ILE A 14 73.97 -6.10 28.53
C ILE A 14 73.95 -4.54 28.23
N LEU A 15 73.54 -3.77 29.28
CA LEU A 15 73.91 -2.42 29.84
C LEU A 15 73.57 -0.98 29.26
N ASN A 16 73.22 -0.09 30.24
CA ASN A 16 73.52 1.37 30.47
C ASN A 16 72.76 2.59 29.85
N SER A 17 71.81 3.14 30.65
CA SER A 17 71.61 4.54 31.16
C SER A 17 72.19 5.83 30.51
N PHE A 18 71.38 6.93 30.43
CA PHE A 18 71.45 8.18 31.27
C PHE A 18 70.47 9.35 30.88
N ASN A 19 69.59 9.76 31.82
CA ASN A 19 69.06 11.10 32.26
C ASN A 19 68.73 12.36 31.37
N LEU A 20 67.89 13.25 31.98
CA LEU A 20 67.61 14.71 31.77
C LEU A 20 66.69 15.14 30.59
N GLU A 21 65.83 16.18 30.68
CA GLU A 21 65.09 16.82 31.81
C GLU A 21 63.94 17.76 31.31
N MET A 22 62.91 18.02 32.14
CA MET A 22 61.87 19.09 32.09
C MET A 22 61.00 19.33 30.81
N GLY A 23 59.74 19.79 30.89
CA GLY A 23 58.85 19.97 32.06
C GLY A 23 57.57 20.79 31.81
N SER A 24 56.65 20.78 32.80
CA SER A 24 55.46 21.66 32.97
C SER A 24 54.20 21.41 32.10
N CYS A 25 53.07 22.04 32.50
CA CYS A 25 51.69 21.68 32.13
C CYS A 25 50.70 22.86 32.35
N LEU A 26 49.44 22.66 31.93
CA LEU A 26 48.16 23.33 32.31
C LEU A 26 47.48 24.29 31.30
N CYS A 27 46.29 23.85 30.88
CA CYS A 27 44.99 24.55 30.81
C CYS A 27 44.85 25.96 30.22
N LYS A 28 43.73 26.15 29.47
CA LYS A 28 43.00 27.42 29.47
C LYS A 28 41.49 27.24 29.29
N GLU A 29 40.73 27.92 30.14
CA GLU A 29 39.26 28.01 30.05
C GLU A 29 38.81 29.14 29.10
N LYS A 30 37.49 29.37 29.04
CA LYS A 30 36.82 30.26 28.07
C LYS A 30 36.59 31.67 28.60
N SER A 31 36.27 32.55 27.63
CA SER A 31 35.43 33.76 27.80
C SER A 31 36.16 34.99 28.37
N HIS A 32 35.64 36.22 28.25
CA HIS A 32 34.31 36.66 27.77
C HIS A 32 34.40 38.03 27.05
N ARG A 33 33.23 38.65 26.76
CA ARG A 33 32.99 39.98 26.14
C ARG A 33 33.25 40.04 24.61
N ASN A 34 32.49 40.79 23.80
CA ASN A 34 31.40 41.76 24.07
C ASN A 34 30.38 41.75 22.92
N ARG A 35 29.11 42.11 23.18
CA ARG A 35 28.44 43.31 22.60
C ARG A 35 26.97 43.41 23.00
N ASP A 36 26.57 44.64 23.30
CA ASP A 36 25.18 45.12 23.27
C ASP A 36 25.10 46.36 22.36
N ASN A 37 23.90 46.72 21.93
CA ASN A 37 23.64 47.81 20.98
C ASN A 37 23.62 49.20 21.65
N ASN A 38 23.87 50.27 20.86
CA ASN A 38 22.83 51.30 20.74
C ASN A 38 22.95 52.22 19.50
N ASN A 39 21.84 52.93 19.24
CA ASN A 39 21.61 53.86 18.13
C ASN A 39 22.45 55.16 18.20
N SER A 40 22.63 55.83 17.06
CA SER A 40 21.96 57.14 16.81
C SER A 40 22.33 57.80 15.46
N ARG A 41 21.33 58.48 14.85
CA ARG A 41 21.43 59.50 13.76
C ARG A 41 21.98 59.00 12.40
N GLY A 42 21.58 59.54 11.24
CA GLY A 42 20.51 60.51 10.94
C GLY A 42 20.67 61.13 9.53
N SER A 43 19.56 61.58 8.92
CA SER A 43 19.49 62.23 7.57
C SER A 43 19.83 61.32 6.37
N ARG A 44 19.52 61.64 5.09
CA ARG A 44 18.40 62.40 4.45
C ARG A 44 18.32 62.01 2.96
N SER A 45 17.16 62.23 2.33
CA SER A 45 16.92 62.49 0.88
C SER A 45 17.29 61.47 -0.22
N CYS A 46 16.24 61.04 -0.94
CA CYS A 46 16.03 61.15 -2.40
C CYS A 46 16.71 60.22 -3.45
N ARG A 47 15.82 59.53 -4.18
CA ARG A 47 15.66 59.45 -5.67
C ARG A 47 16.67 58.67 -6.53
N ARG A 48 16.10 57.74 -7.33
CA ARG A 48 16.55 57.19 -8.64
C ARG A 48 17.94 56.49 -8.64
N GLY A 49 18.17 55.34 -9.27
CA GLY A 49 17.32 54.51 -10.12
C GLY A 49 17.63 54.69 -11.60
N GLU A 50 18.54 53.88 -12.14
CA GLU A 50 18.62 53.57 -13.58
C GLU A 50 19.45 52.31 -13.89
N GLU A 51 18.97 51.58 -14.88
CA GLU A 51 19.59 50.55 -15.71
C GLU A 51 21.06 50.78 -16.13
N ARG A 52 21.94 49.75 -16.07
CA ARG A 52 22.33 48.92 -17.25
C ARG A 52 23.53 47.96 -17.07
N ASN A 53 23.49 46.93 -17.91
CA ASN A 53 24.51 45.91 -18.23
C ASN A 53 25.98 46.39 -18.32
N ARG A 54 26.92 45.53 -17.90
CA ARG A 54 27.90 44.90 -18.81
C ARG A 54 28.57 43.65 -18.21
N SER A 55 29.27 42.90 -19.07
CA SER A 55 29.82 41.57 -18.85
C SER A 55 31.11 41.54 -18.02
N PRO A 56 31.43 40.42 -17.34
CA PRO A 56 32.69 40.25 -16.63
C PRO A 56 33.88 39.97 -17.58
N GLN A 57 35.06 40.46 -17.21
CA GLN A 57 36.35 39.97 -17.72
C GLN A 57 37.33 39.79 -16.55
N SER A 58 38.13 38.72 -16.65
CA SER A 58 39.44 38.50 -16.02
C SER A 58 39.69 39.08 -14.61
N PHE A 59 39.78 38.18 -13.63
CA PHE A 59 40.87 38.21 -12.64
C PHE A 59 41.17 36.79 -12.16
N GLU A 60 42.14 36.14 -12.79
CA GLU A 60 42.94 35.11 -12.14
C GLU A 60 44.10 35.80 -11.44
N GLN A 61 44.29 35.54 -10.14
CA GLN A 61 45.56 35.77 -9.46
C GLN A 61 45.66 34.89 -8.22
N GLU A 62 46.89 34.51 -7.89
CA GLU A 62 47.22 33.43 -6.95
C GLU A 62 47.04 33.88 -5.49
N ILE A 63 46.59 32.95 -4.63
CA ILE A 63 46.81 33.05 -3.18
C ILE A 63 47.20 31.66 -2.64
N ASP A 64 48.30 31.70 -1.88
CA ASP A 64 48.99 30.70 -1.08
C ASP A 64 48.22 29.48 -0.52
N GLU A 65 48.99 28.42 -0.25
CA GLU A 65 48.50 27.18 0.37
C GLU A 65 48.39 27.26 1.92
N ASN A 66 47.74 26.25 2.49
CA ASN A 66 47.84 25.85 3.90
C ASN A 66 47.35 26.83 4.99
N GLU A 67 46.03 27.05 5.03
CA GLU A 67 45.26 26.80 6.29
C GLU A 67 43.73 26.72 6.07
N GLY A 68 43.19 27.37 5.04
CA GLY A 68 41.73 27.57 4.87
C GLY A 68 40.85 26.33 4.57
N SER A 69 41.39 25.11 4.48
CA SER A 69 40.67 23.94 3.95
C SER A 69 39.59 23.39 4.90
N LEU A 70 39.85 23.42 6.22
CA LEU A 70 38.89 23.00 7.25
C LEU A 70 37.75 24.01 7.43
N GLN A 71 38.06 25.31 7.49
CA GLN A 71 37.04 26.36 7.61
C GLN A 71 36.16 26.48 6.37
N ARG A 72 36.69 26.34 5.13
CA ARG A 72 35.86 26.28 3.92
C ARG A 72 34.91 25.07 3.93
N ARG A 73 35.35 23.89 4.40
CA ARG A 73 34.47 22.71 4.53
C ARG A 73 33.35 22.93 5.54
N MET A 74 33.64 23.45 6.74
CA MET A 74 32.62 23.75 7.75
C MET A 74 31.65 24.85 7.31
N SER A 75 32.15 25.90 6.64
CA SER A 75 31.33 26.96 6.05
C SER A 75 30.32 26.40 5.05
N MET A 76 30.76 25.53 4.13
CA MET A 76 29.91 24.97 3.09
C MET A 76 28.84 24.00 3.61
N THR A 77 29.14 23.19 4.64
CA THR A 77 28.11 22.35 5.30
C THR A 77 27.09 23.18 6.07
N ASN A 78 27.52 24.28 6.70
CA ASN A 78 26.59 25.18 7.39
C ASN A 78 25.68 25.94 6.41
N TYR A 79 26.18 26.25 5.20
CA TYR A 79 25.38 26.89 4.15
C TYR A 79 24.21 25.97 3.71
N VAL A 80 24.52 24.75 3.27
CA VAL A 80 23.52 23.76 2.84
C VAL A 80 22.56 23.39 3.98
N GLY A 81 23.06 23.34 5.23
CA GLY A 81 22.23 23.16 6.42
C GLY A 81 21.25 24.31 6.68
N ASN A 82 21.61 25.55 6.35
CA ASN A 82 20.68 26.69 6.43
C ASN A 82 19.65 26.65 5.28
N ASP A 83 20.07 26.34 4.05
CA ASP A 83 19.19 26.21 2.89
C ASP A 83 18.05 25.20 3.16
N VAL A 84 18.37 24.03 3.71
CA VAL A 84 17.39 23.01 4.11
C VAL A 84 16.41 23.55 5.15
N LYS A 85 16.88 24.31 6.14
CA LYS A 85 16.04 24.88 7.20
C LYS A 85 15.11 25.98 6.67
N ASP A 86 15.54 26.75 5.67
CA ASP A 86 14.67 27.72 4.99
C ASP A 86 13.68 27.08 4.03
N LEU A 87 14.01 25.96 3.37
CA LEU A 87 13.04 25.15 2.64
C LEU A 87 11.95 24.58 3.58
N ILE A 88 12.31 24.11 4.78
CA ILE A 88 11.34 23.67 5.80
C ILE A 88 10.41 24.83 6.21
N ARG A 89 10.95 26.02 6.45
CA ARG A 89 10.16 27.23 6.77
C ARG A 89 9.25 27.69 5.63
N GLN A 90 9.68 27.50 4.37
CA GLN A 90 8.83 27.76 3.19
C GLN A 90 7.68 26.75 3.13
N THR A 91 7.94 25.46 3.34
CA THR A 91 6.90 24.41 3.35
C THR A 91 5.84 24.66 4.43
N LEU A 92 6.25 25.01 5.66
CA LEU A 92 5.32 25.37 6.74
C LEU A 92 4.40 26.55 6.39
N LYS A 93 4.90 27.54 5.64
CA LYS A 93 4.08 28.68 5.19
C LYS A 93 3.09 28.30 4.09
N VAL A 94 3.51 27.48 3.12
CA VAL A 94 2.69 27.12 1.95
C VAL A 94 1.65 26.06 2.28
N ILE A 95 1.93 25.10 3.19
CA ILE A 95 1.02 23.99 3.44
C ILE A 95 -0.36 24.43 3.97
N ARG A 96 -0.43 25.55 4.72
CA ARG A 96 -1.71 26.12 5.19
C ARG A 96 -2.57 26.67 4.05
N SER A 97 -1.99 26.95 2.89
CA SER A 97 -2.69 27.40 1.67
C SER A 97 -2.94 26.28 0.65
N LEU A 98 -2.61 25.02 0.96
CA LEU A 98 -3.00 23.89 0.12
C LEU A 98 -4.47 23.57 0.36
N VAL A 99 -5.24 23.66 -0.72
CA VAL A 99 -6.71 23.50 -0.67
C VAL A 99 -7.09 22.14 -1.25
N ASN A 100 -6.71 21.87 -2.50
CA ASN A 100 -7.07 20.62 -3.19
C ASN A 100 -5.96 19.58 -3.06
N ASN A 101 -6.34 18.31 -2.89
CA ASN A 101 -5.41 17.15 -2.94
C ASN A 101 -4.77 16.94 -4.33
N GLU A 102 -5.19 17.72 -5.33
CA GLU A 102 -4.69 17.71 -6.70
C GLU A 102 -3.60 18.77 -6.97
N GLN A 103 -3.34 19.69 -6.02
CA GLN A 103 -2.29 20.69 -6.15
C GLN A 103 -0.90 20.03 -6.02
N ASP A 104 0.02 20.37 -6.92
CA ASP A 104 1.41 19.89 -6.86
C ASP A 104 2.03 20.20 -5.47
N PRO A 105 2.76 19.26 -4.86
CA PRO A 105 3.38 19.48 -3.55
C PRO A 105 4.33 20.69 -3.61
N PRO A 106 4.41 21.52 -2.55
CA PRO A 106 5.14 22.79 -2.59
C PRO A 106 6.56 22.64 -3.14
N ALA A 107 7.00 23.58 -3.98
CA ALA A 107 8.35 23.54 -4.58
C ALA A 107 9.49 23.48 -3.55
N SER A 108 9.23 23.86 -2.29
CA SER A 108 10.14 23.65 -1.17
C SER A 108 10.14 22.21 -0.64
N LEU A 109 8.98 21.54 -0.56
CA LEU A 109 8.84 20.13 -0.20
C LEU A 109 9.47 19.22 -1.27
N LEU A 110 9.22 19.49 -2.55
CA LEU A 110 9.87 18.78 -3.67
C LEU A 110 11.41 18.85 -3.58
N LYS A 111 11.98 20.02 -3.27
CA LYS A 111 13.43 20.18 -3.06
C LYS A 111 13.93 19.41 -1.83
N LEU A 112 13.17 19.35 -0.74
CA LEU A 112 13.51 18.54 0.43
C LEU A 112 13.51 17.04 0.09
N ASN A 113 12.54 16.57 -0.69
CA ASN A 113 12.46 15.17 -1.12
C ASN A 113 13.63 14.81 -2.07
N MET A 114 14.00 15.69 -3.01
CA MET A 114 15.20 15.52 -3.86
C MET A 114 16.51 15.45 -3.05
N ILE A 115 16.62 16.22 -1.96
CA ILE A 115 17.77 16.12 -1.04
C ILE A 115 17.73 14.78 -0.28
N ALA A 116 16.53 14.30 0.07
CA ALA A 116 16.30 13.07 0.81
C ALA A 116 16.46 11.77 -0.01
N GLU A 117 16.59 11.83 -1.35
CA GLU A 117 16.91 10.68 -2.22
C GLU A 117 18.20 9.93 -1.83
N ARG A 118 19.08 10.57 -1.04
CA ARG A 118 20.38 10.01 -0.60
C ARG A 118 20.45 9.98 0.91
N GLU A 119 20.92 8.87 1.50
CA GLU A 119 21.02 8.66 2.96
C GLU A 119 21.51 9.88 3.76
N LYS A 120 22.58 10.54 3.29
CA LYS A 120 23.18 11.71 3.97
C LYS A 120 22.30 12.96 3.89
N GLY A 121 21.54 13.13 2.82
CA GLY A 121 20.58 14.22 2.67
C GLY A 121 19.28 13.94 3.42
N TRP A 122 18.81 12.68 3.44
CA TRP A 122 17.71 12.24 4.28
C TRP A 122 17.98 12.55 5.76
N LEU A 123 19.15 12.15 6.26
CA LEU A 123 19.60 12.43 7.62
C LEU A 123 19.63 13.94 7.91
N LEU A 124 20.22 14.73 7.02
CA LEU A 124 20.28 16.20 7.15
C LEU A 124 18.89 16.85 7.19
N VAL A 125 17.93 16.39 6.38
CA VAL A 125 16.56 16.94 6.36
C VAL A 125 15.81 16.55 7.63
N VAL A 126 15.91 15.30 8.09
CA VAL A 126 15.25 14.84 9.33
C VAL A 126 15.82 15.54 10.57
N GLU A 127 17.14 15.67 10.68
CA GLU A 127 17.78 16.48 11.74
C GLU A 127 17.33 17.95 11.67
N SER A 128 17.25 18.51 10.45
CA SER A 128 16.80 19.90 10.26
C SER A 128 15.33 20.11 10.59
N LEU A 129 14.44 19.14 10.32
CA LEU A 129 13.04 19.17 10.75
C LEU A 129 12.95 19.19 12.28
N ILE A 130 13.71 18.31 12.95
CA ILE A 130 13.76 18.23 14.41
C ILE A 130 14.22 19.57 15.02
N GLU A 131 15.23 20.22 14.45
CA GLU A 131 15.72 21.52 14.94
C GLU A 131 14.86 22.74 14.57
N THR A 132 14.08 22.68 13.48
CA THR A 132 13.50 23.89 12.85
C THR A 132 12.01 24.06 13.00
N VAL A 133 11.22 22.98 13.02
CA VAL A 133 9.75 23.09 13.13
C VAL A 133 9.40 23.59 14.54
N PRO A 134 8.76 24.76 14.70
CA PRO A 134 8.61 25.42 16.00
C PRO A 134 7.46 24.81 16.83
N ASP A 135 7.48 25.03 18.14
CA ASP A 135 6.62 24.33 19.12
C ASP A 135 5.14 24.74 19.06
N ASP A 136 4.89 25.95 18.53
CA ASP A 136 3.64 26.67 18.45
C ASP A 136 2.93 26.59 17.09
N ASP A 137 3.60 26.08 16.04
CA ASP A 137 2.95 25.86 14.74
C ASP A 137 1.93 24.71 14.81
N SER A 138 0.72 25.00 14.34
CA SER A 138 -0.45 24.11 14.33
C SER A 138 -0.32 22.91 13.39
N LEU A 139 0.35 23.10 12.25
CA LEU A 139 0.54 22.08 11.22
C LEU A 139 1.92 21.45 11.30
N GLY A 140 2.86 22.04 12.07
CA GLY A 140 4.22 21.55 12.27
C GLY A 140 4.35 20.03 12.46
N PRO A 141 3.59 19.39 13.37
CA PRO A 141 3.60 17.93 13.51
C PRO A 141 3.17 17.18 12.24
N ALA A 142 2.11 17.64 11.57
CA ALA A 142 1.63 17.07 10.31
C ALA A 142 2.67 17.20 9.18
N VAL A 143 3.41 18.32 9.11
CA VAL A 143 4.50 18.51 8.14
C VAL A 143 5.64 17.51 8.34
N ILE A 144 5.97 17.16 9.59
CA ILE A 144 7.00 16.15 9.89
C ILE A 144 6.53 14.77 9.43
N THR A 145 5.28 14.39 9.72
CA THR A 145 4.71 13.12 9.29
C THR A 145 4.61 13.04 7.76
N LEU A 146 4.07 14.07 7.10
CA LEU A 146 3.91 14.14 5.64
C LEU A 146 5.25 14.11 4.91
N PHE A 147 6.27 14.85 5.36
CA PHE A 147 7.60 14.73 4.77
C PHE A 147 8.13 13.30 4.88
N LEU A 148 7.95 12.66 6.03
CA LEU A 148 8.35 11.27 6.23
C LEU A 148 7.48 10.27 5.45
N ASP A 149 6.27 10.63 5.01
CA ASP A 149 5.38 9.80 4.17
C ASP A 149 5.85 9.85 2.71
N GLU A 150 6.16 11.06 2.22
CA GLU A 150 6.54 11.33 0.83
C GLU A 150 8.03 11.07 0.51
N CYS A 151 8.87 10.82 1.52
CA CYS A 151 10.30 10.55 1.34
C CYS A 151 10.63 9.05 1.23
N PRO A 152 11.72 8.66 0.53
CA PRO A 152 12.16 7.27 0.48
C PRO A 152 12.48 6.69 1.86
N LEU A 153 12.07 5.45 2.12
CA LEU A 153 12.34 4.76 3.39
C LEU A 153 13.86 4.62 3.65
N PRO A 154 14.34 4.97 4.85
CA PRO A 154 15.76 4.95 5.18
C PRO A 154 16.30 3.52 5.35
N SER A 155 17.60 3.34 5.12
CA SER A 155 18.32 2.12 5.49
C SER A 155 18.43 1.96 7.01
N LYS A 156 18.60 0.72 7.50
CA LYS A 156 18.85 0.45 8.93
C LYS A 156 20.05 1.25 9.46
N ASP A 157 21.12 1.36 8.66
CA ASP A 157 22.29 2.19 8.99
C ASP A 157 21.97 3.69 9.09
N THR A 158 21.11 4.22 8.22
CA THR A 158 20.71 5.64 8.27
C THR A 158 19.88 5.94 9.52
N VAL A 159 18.97 5.03 9.89
CA VAL A 159 18.22 5.10 11.15
C VAL A 159 19.15 4.99 12.35
N HIS A 160 20.12 4.07 12.34
CA HIS A 160 21.12 3.95 13.41
C HIS A 160 21.97 5.23 13.54
N ARG A 161 22.40 5.83 12.42
CA ARG A 161 23.14 7.11 12.43
C ARG A 161 22.31 8.24 13.03
N LEU A 162 21.00 8.31 12.73
CA LEU A 162 20.07 9.26 13.33
C LEU A 162 19.95 9.05 14.85
N LEU A 163 19.74 7.81 15.31
CA LEU A 163 19.64 7.53 16.75
C LEU A 163 20.94 7.91 17.50
N CYS A 164 22.11 7.71 16.88
CA CYS A 164 23.39 8.17 17.40
C CYS A 164 23.57 9.70 17.38
N SER A 165 23.11 10.41 16.34
CA SER A 165 23.25 11.88 16.25
C SER A 165 22.31 12.63 17.18
N LEU A 166 21.12 12.08 17.45
CA LEU A 166 20.15 12.61 18.41
C LEU A 166 20.67 12.58 19.86
N ARG A 167 21.54 11.62 20.20
CA ARG A 167 22.10 11.41 21.55
C ARG A 167 21.03 11.39 22.64
N LEU A 168 20.10 10.45 22.50
CA LEU A 168 18.90 10.34 23.33
C LEU A 168 19.23 10.09 24.82
N ASP A 169 20.40 9.53 25.13
CA ASP A 169 20.99 9.42 26.46
C ASP A 169 21.24 10.80 27.11
N GLN A 170 21.96 11.68 26.41
CA GLN A 170 22.25 13.05 26.86
C GLN A 170 21.00 13.95 26.80
N ALA A 171 20.07 13.65 25.89
CA ALA A 171 18.80 14.34 25.80
C ALA A 171 17.83 13.95 26.92
N ALA A 172 17.88 12.73 27.44
CA ALA A 172 16.97 12.26 28.50
C ALA A 172 17.17 13.03 29.82
N SER A 173 18.42 13.39 30.15
CA SER A 173 18.78 14.07 31.40
C SER A 173 18.05 15.39 31.64
N SER A 174 17.73 15.67 32.91
CA SER A 174 17.16 16.94 33.38
C SER A 174 18.09 18.15 33.19
N SER A 175 19.39 17.93 32.93
CA SER A 175 20.37 18.98 32.61
C SER A 175 20.43 19.36 31.13
N SER A 176 19.58 18.78 30.27
CA SER A 176 19.64 18.99 28.83
C SER A 176 19.29 20.43 28.41
N THR A 177 20.13 21.04 27.58
CA THR A 177 19.96 22.39 27.04
C THR A 177 19.18 22.42 25.70
N ARG A 178 18.62 21.29 25.27
CA ARG A 178 17.84 21.17 24.03
C ARG A 178 16.52 21.96 24.13
N LYS A 179 16.04 22.46 22.98
CA LYS A 179 14.78 23.22 22.90
C LYS A 179 13.55 22.31 23.09
N ARG A 180 12.45 22.87 23.58
CA ARG A 180 11.17 22.17 23.76
C ARG A 180 10.63 21.58 22.45
N SER A 181 10.70 22.36 21.36
CA SER A 181 10.37 21.90 20.00
C SER A 181 11.22 20.70 19.56
N TRP A 182 12.53 20.68 19.88
CA TRP A 182 13.42 19.57 19.54
C TRP A 182 12.93 18.26 20.16
N HIS A 183 12.54 18.28 21.44
CA HIS A 183 12.00 17.08 22.11
C HIS A 183 10.68 16.62 21.49
N ARG A 184 9.73 17.55 21.23
CA ARG A 184 8.46 17.27 20.55
C ARG A 184 8.70 16.61 19.19
N ASN A 185 9.52 17.24 18.35
CA ASN A 185 9.80 16.81 16.98
C ASN A 185 10.54 15.46 16.96
N THR A 186 11.45 15.23 17.91
CA THR A 186 12.13 13.94 18.09
C THR A 186 11.12 12.82 18.36
N CYS A 187 10.15 13.03 19.26
CA CYS A 187 9.10 12.05 19.51
C CYS A 187 8.22 11.79 18.27
N ILE A 188 7.85 12.82 17.51
CA ILE A 188 7.08 12.69 16.26
C ILE A 188 7.86 11.86 15.21
N VAL A 189 9.14 12.15 15.01
CA VAL A 189 10.00 11.40 14.07
C VAL A 189 10.16 9.94 14.52
N LEU A 190 10.39 9.69 15.81
CA LEU A 190 10.50 8.33 16.35
C LEU A 190 9.20 7.53 16.15
N GLY A 191 8.03 8.11 16.45
CA GLY A 191 6.74 7.45 16.24
C GLY A 191 6.44 7.18 14.75
N SER A 192 6.69 8.17 13.88
CA SER A 192 6.47 8.03 12.43
C SER A 192 7.40 6.98 11.81
N LEU A 193 8.63 6.82 12.32
CA LEU A 193 9.55 5.77 11.89
C LEU A 193 9.17 4.39 12.46
N ALA A 194 8.68 4.32 13.70
CA ALA A 194 8.24 3.07 14.32
C ALA A 194 7.10 2.38 13.55
N GLU A 195 6.17 3.19 13.04
CA GLU A 195 5.02 2.77 12.21
C GLU A 195 5.47 2.32 10.80
N LYS A 196 6.36 3.08 10.15
CA LYS A 196 6.83 2.77 8.78
C LYS A 196 7.81 1.60 8.71
N LEU A 197 8.61 1.42 9.75
CA LEU A 197 9.63 0.37 9.84
C LEU A 197 9.13 -0.81 10.69
N ALA A 198 7.82 -1.09 10.64
CA ALA A 198 7.16 -2.12 11.43
C ALA A 198 7.82 -3.51 11.35
N GLY A 199 7.70 -4.29 12.43
CA GLY A 199 8.41 -5.56 12.60
C GLY A 199 9.85 -5.35 13.09
N SER A 200 10.78 -6.20 12.64
CA SER A 200 12.15 -6.29 13.19
C SER A 200 12.96 -4.99 13.19
N SER A 201 12.65 -4.04 12.32
CA SER A 201 13.33 -2.73 12.28
C SER A 201 12.84 -1.82 13.41
N SER A 202 11.53 -1.75 13.65
CA SER A 202 10.91 -1.03 14.78
C SER A 202 11.32 -1.63 16.12
N VAL A 203 11.46 -2.96 16.21
CA VAL A 203 12.01 -3.64 17.40
C VAL A 203 13.47 -3.24 17.66
N ALA A 204 14.31 -3.16 16.62
CA ALA A 204 15.70 -2.69 16.78
C ALA A 204 15.79 -1.18 17.11
N MET A 205 14.82 -0.38 16.68
CA MET A 205 14.71 1.04 17.06
C MET A 205 14.27 1.23 18.51
N CYS A 206 13.43 0.35 19.07
CA CYS A 206 12.95 0.36 20.46
C CYS A 206 14.01 -0.16 21.46
N ASN A 207 15.29 0.13 21.20
CA ASN A 207 16.39 -0.21 22.09
C ASN A 207 16.32 0.57 23.43
N PRO A 208 17.06 0.17 24.47
CA PRO A 208 16.98 0.80 25.80
C PRO A 208 17.23 2.31 25.81
N THR A 209 18.06 2.85 24.92
CA THR A 209 18.32 4.29 24.84
C THR A 209 17.10 5.05 24.30
N THR A 210 16.46 4.55 23.23
CA THR A 210 15.21 5.12 22.70
C THR A 210 14.07 5.00 23.72
N LEU A 211 13.92 3.82 24.34
CA LEU A 211 12.85 3.55 25.30
C LEU A 211 12.98 4.41 26.56
N ASN A 212 14.16 4.43 27.20
CA ASN A 212 14.40 5.25 28.38
C ASN A 212 14.18 6.75 28.10
N TYR A 213 14.55 7.23 26.89
CA TYR A 213 14.25 8.60 26.49
C TYR A 213 12.74 8.86 26.43
N LEU A 214 11.94 8.01 25.76
CA LEU A 214 10.49 8.20 25.68
C LEU A 214 9.81 8.07 27.05
N ILE A 215 10.15 7.06 27.84
CA ILE A 215 9.62 6.85 29.20
C ILE A 215 9.95 8.06 30.10
N SER A 216 11.18 8.61 30.02
CA SER A 216 11.58 9.81 30.79
C SER A 216 10.76 11.07 30.51
N ARG A 217 9.93 11.07 29.45
CA ARG A 217 9.04 12.19 29.11
C ARG A 217 7.62 12.02 29.61
N ILE A 218 7.21 10.81 29.98
CA ILE A 218 5.87 10.49 30.49
C ILE A 218 5.85 10.16 32.00
N VAL A 219 6.98 10.22 32.71
CA VAL A 219 7.08 10.03 34.18
C VAL A 219 7.21 11.37 34.93
N PRO A 220 6.88 11.43 36.23
CA PRO A 220 7.16 12.59 37.09
C PRO A 220 8.66 12.89 37.25
N PRO A 221 9.07 14.18 37.37
CA PRO A 221 8.26 15.38 37.19
C PRO A 221 7.94 15.57 35.70
N PHE A 222 6.65 15.63 35.36
CA PHE A 222 6.22 15.62 33.97
C PHE A 222 6.80 16.81 33.21
N THR A 223 7.31 16.53 32.01
CA THR A 223 7.68 17.58 31.06
C THR A 223 6.44 18.30 30.53
N GLN A 224 6.60 19.29 29.64
CA GLN A 224 5.45 20.03 29.13
C GLN A 224 4.48 19.10 28.38
N ALA A 225 3.17 19.26 28.63
CA ALA A 225 2.13 18.34 28.16
C ALA A 225 2.20 18.02 26.65
N ARG A 226 2.64 18.96 25.80
CA ARG A 226 2.85 18.69 24.36
C ARG A 226 3.96 17.66 24.11
N VAL A 227 5.06 17.66 24.86
CA VAL A 227 6.13 16.67 24.76
C VAL A 227 5.68 15.33 25.35
N VAL A 228 4.92 15.35 26.45
CA VAL A 228 4.28 14.15 27.04
C VAL A 228 3.38 13.47 26.01
N LEU A 229 2.52 14.24 25.33
CA LEU A 229 1.59 13.75 24.29
C LEU A 229 2.34 13.01 23.18
N PHE A 230 3.30 13.65 22.52
CA PHE A 230 4.00 13.01 21.41
C PHE A 230 4.94 11.88 21.85
N ALA A 231 5.43 11.87 23.10
CA ALA A 231 6.15 10.72 23.66
C ALA A 231 5.24 9.51 23.88
N LEU A 232 4.02 9.72 24.40
CA LEU A 232 2.99 8.69 24.51
C LEU A 232 2.59 8.15 23.14
N LEU A 233 2.27 9.02 22.17
CA LEU A 233 1.95 8.60 20.80
C LEU A 233 3.09 7.82 20.15
N ALA A 234 4.36 8.17 20.39
CA ALA A 234 5.49 7.37 19.90
C ALA A 234 5.54 5.97 20.52
N LEU A 235 5.25 5.83 21.82
CA LEU A 235 5.17 4.53 22.50
C LEU A 235 4.00 3.67 21.97
N GLU A 236 2.83 4.26 21.71
CA GLU A 236 1.71 3.56 21.05
C GLU A 236 2.13 3.00 19.66
N LYS A 237 2.83 3.80 18.85
CA LYS A 237 3.31 3.39 17.52
C LYS A 237 4.38 2.30 17.59
N PHE A 238 5.30 2.36 18.57
CA PHE A 238 6.24 1.26 18.82
C PHE A 238 5.53 -0.03 19.26
N ALA A 239 4.45 0.08 20.05
CA ALA A 239 3.67 -1.06 20.55
C ALA A 239 2.81 -1.77 19.48
N GLN A 240 2.86 -1.37 18.20
CA GLN A 240 2.26 -2.12 17.08
C GLN A 240 2.88 -3.52 16.88
N THR A 241 4.11 -3.75 17.38
CA THR A 241 4.74 -5.09 17.46
C THR A 241 4.65 -5.62 18.88
N SER A 242 4.23 -6.88 19.06
CA SER A 242 4.00 -7.50 20.38
C SER A 242 5.24 -7.54 21.28
N GLU A 243 6.44 -7.63 20.71
CA GLU A 243 7.72 -7.61 21.41
C GLU A 243 7.95 -6.24 22.08
N ASN A 244 7.75 -5.16 21.34
CA ASN A 244 7.81 -3.79 21.87
C ASN A 244 6.66 -3.52 22.84
N GLN A 245 5.44 -3.98 22.55
CA GLN A 245 4.30 -3.84 23.46
C GLN A 245 4.60 -4.46 24.82
N PHE A 246 5.13 -5.69 24.84
CA PHE A 246 5.54 -6.38 26.07
C PHE A 246 6.65 -5.62 26.80
N LEU A 247 7.69 -5.18 26.08
CA LEU A 247 8.81 -4.44 26.67
C LEU A 247 8.35 -3.11 27.29
N ILE A 248 7.55 -2.33 26.55
CA ILE A 248 7.00 -1.04 27.01
C ILE A 248 6.10 -1.26 28.22
N SER A 249 5.13 -2.19 28.17
CA SER A 249 4.26 -2.51 29.31
C SER A 249 5.07 -2.86 30.55
N ARG A 250 6.09 -3.72 30.43
CA ARG A 250 6.94 -4.10 31.57
C ARG A 250 7.65 -2.89 32.18
N THR A 251 8.18 -1.98 31.37
CA THR A 251 8.84 -0.76 31.85
C THR A 251 7.84 0.27 32.42
N LEU A 252 6.58 0.28 31.99
CA LEU A 252 5.51 1.08 32.60
C LEU A 252 5.09 0.52 33.98
N GLU A 253 5.13 -0.80 34.15
CA GLU A 253 4.85 -1.52 35.42
C GLU A 253 6.02 -1.46 36.41
N GLU A 254 7.27 -1.42 35.95
CA GLU A 254 8.49 -1.24 36.77
C GLU A 254 8.61 0.17 37.39
N ALA A 255 7.80 1.13 36.96
CA ALA A 255 7.79 2.48 37.50
C ALA A 255 7.15 2.55 38.90
N VAL A 256 7.75 3.34 39.81
CA VAL A 256 7.28 3.57 41.20
C VAL A 256 5.79 3.92 41.31
N SER A 257 5.24 4.55 40.26
CA SER A 257 3.80 4.67 40.05
C SER A 257 3.53 4.67 38.54
N HIS A 258 2.59 3.82 38.08
CA HIS A 258 2.34 3.60 36.65
C HIS A 258 2.00 4.93 35.94
N PRO A 259 2.84 5.45 35.01
CA PRO A 259 2.77 6.83 34.56
C PRO A 259 1.45 7.14 33.83
N LEU A 260 0.96 6.22 33.01
CA LEU A 260 -0.28 6.45 32.26
C LEU A 260 -1.51 6.62 33.17
N LYS A 261 -1.52 6.04 34.39
CA LYS A 261 -2.63 6.22 35.33
C LYS A 261 -2.64 7.64 35.93
N GLN A 262 -1.48 8.26 36.09
CA GLN A 262 -1.37 9.66 36.52
C GLN A 262 -1.70 10.65 35.39
N LEU A 263 -1.41 10.26 34.14
CA LEU A 263 -1.74 11.07 32.97
C LEU A 263 -3.23 10.97 32.60
N GLU A 264 -3.87 9.82 32.82
CA GLU A 264 -5.32 9.62 32.65
C GLU A 264 -6.15 10.66 33.43
N GLU A 265 -5.77 10.99 34.67
CA GLU A 265 -6.43 12.05 35.47
C GLU A 265 -6.49 13.41 34.76
N TRP A 266 -5.55 13.70 33.85
CA TRP A 266 -5.52 14.96 33.10
C TRP A 266 -6.69 15.09 32.10
N ARG A 267 -7.43 14.01 31.81
CA ARG A 267 -8.63 14.04 30.94
C ARG A 267 -9.73 14.96 31.49
N HIS A 268 -9.75 15.15 32.81
CA HIS A 268 -10.69 16.03 33.51
C HIS A 268 -10.19 17.48 33.61
N CYS A 269 -9.01 17.81 33.06
CA CYS A 269 -8.46 19.15 33.11
C CYS A 269 -9.19 20.09 32.13
N THR A 270 -10.02 20.99 32.66
CA THR A 270 -10.77 21.99 31.89
C THR A 270 -9.98 23.28 31.61
N SER A 271 -8.92 23.55 32.37
CA SER A 271 -8.11 24.77 32.28
C SER A 271 -6.89 24.67 31.35
N ASP A 272 -6.54 23.47 30.90
CA ASP A 272 -5.40 23.21 30.00
C ASP A 272 -5.79 22.15 28.95
N ALA A 273 -6.15 22.63 27.75
CA ALA A 273 -6.56 21.77 26.64
C ALA A 273 -5.45 20.80 26.17
N MET A 274 -4.17 21.08 26.43
CA MET A 274 -3.07 20.18 26.08
C MET A 274 -2.97 19.03 27.10
N LYS A 275 -3.24 19.29 28.38
CA LYS A 275 -3.38 18.24 29.40
C LYS A 275 -4.58 17.33 29.13
N ARG A 276 -5.72 17.89 28.71
CA ARG A 276 -6.89 17.10 28.28
C ARG A 276 -6.54 16.10 27.18
N GLN A 277 -5.81 16.54 26.14
CA GLN A 277 -5.36 15.66 25.04
C GLN A 277 -4.46 14.52 25.54
N VAL A 278 -3.53 14.81 26.44
CA VAL A 278 -2.67 13.79 27.08
C VAL A 278 -3.49 12.76 27.85
N GLY A 279 -4.45 13.21 28.67
CA GLY A 279 -5.30 12.32 29.45
C GLY A 279 -6.24 11.47 28.59
N PHE A 280 -6.83 12.05 27.53
CA PHE A 280 -7.60 11.32 26.53
C PHE A 280 -6.77 10.18 25.91
N CYS A 281 -5.55 10.47 25.46
CA CYS A 281 -4.66 9.45 24.88
C CYS A 281 -4.22 8.42 25.94
N ALA A 282 -3.95 8.83 27.18
CA ALA A 282 -3.55 7.93 28.25
C ALA A 282 -4.68 6.95 28.62
N THR A 283 -5.91 7.44 28.76
CA THR A 283 -7.12 6.59 28.91
C THR A 283 -7.25 5.62 27.75
N TRP A 284 -7.20 6.11 26.50
CA TRP A 284 -7.35 5.26 25.32
C TRP A 284 -6.26 4.17 25.23
N ALA A 285 -5.01 4.54 25.53
CA ALA A 285 -3.87 3.61 25.51
C ALA A 285 -3.95 2.57 26.63
N LEU A 286 -4.45 2.92 27.82
CA LEU A 286 -4.72 1.97 28.91
C LEU A 286 -5.86 0.99 28.58
N ASP A 287 -6.90 1.44 27.88
CA ASP A 287 -8.04 0.60 27.49
C ASP A 287 -7.72 -0.33 26.30
N ASN A 288 -6.80 0.07 25.40
CA ASN A 288 -6.55 -0.64 24.13
C ASN A 288 -5.18 -1.33 23.98
N ILE A 289 -4.10 -0.79 24.58
CA ILE A 289 -2.70 -1.23 24.30
C ILE A 289 -1.97 -1.67 25.58
N PHE A 290 -1.88 -0.81 26.58
CA PHE A 290 -1.11 -1.00 27.82
C PHE A 290 -2.03 -1.39 28.98
N ILE A 291 -2.78 -2.48 28.78
CA ILE A 291 -3.83 -2.95 29.70
C ILE A 291 -3.21 -3.36 31.03
N THR A 292 -3.38 -2.54 32.08
CA THR A 292 -2.94 -2.91 33.44
C THR A 292 -3.95 -3.85 34.10
N PRO A 293 -3.52 -4.97 34.72
CA PRO A 293 -4.37 -5.75 35.61
C PRO A 293 -5.03 -4.89 36.69
N ASN A 294 -6.27 -5.24 37.06
CA ASN A 294 -7.05 -4.60 38.13
C ASN A 294 -7.32 -3.09 37.96
N ARG A 295 -7.22 -2.54 36.74
CA ARG A 295 -7.82 -1.23 36.39
C ARG A 295 -9.17 -1.48 35.70
N THR A 296 -10.25 -0.90 36.22
CA THR A 296 -11.56 -0.81 35.56
C THR A 296 -11.42 0.01 34.26
N TYR A 297 -12.04 -0.43 33.17
CA TYR A 297 -11.90 0.25 31.88
C TYR A 297 -12.73 1.54 31.84
N ALA A 298 -12.33 2.54 31.05
CA ALA A 298 -13.02 3.82 31.08
C ALA A 298 -14.46 3.74 30.53
N TYR A 299 -14.73 2.85 29.58
CA TYR A 299 -16.08 2.56 29.08
C TYR A 299 -17.00 1.89 30.13
N GLU A 300 -16.48 1.34 31.23
CA GLU A 300 -17.27 0.69 32.28
C GLU A 300 -17.73 1.67 33.38
N ILE A 301 -17.13 2.87 33.44
CA ILE A 301 -17.33 3.88 34.49
C ILE A 301 -17.80 5.25 33.97
N THR A 302 -18.05 5.36 32.67
CA THR A 302 -18.46 6.62 32.03
C THR A 302 -19.99 6.72 32.01
N ASP A 303 -20.54 7.82 32.55
CA ASP A 303 -21.99 8.06 32.52
C ASP A 303 -22.46 8.44 31.10
N VAL A 304 -23.08 7.48 30.42
CA VAL A 304 -23.71 7.64 29.12
C VAL A 304 -25.24 7.80 29.19
N SER A 305 -25.82 7.94 30.40
CA SER A 305 -27.28 7.93 30.60
C SER A 305 -28.02 8.98 29.76
N LYS A 306 -27.44 10.18 29.64
CA LYS A 306 -27.98 11.33 28.89
C LYS A 306 -27.66 11.33 27.40
N ILE A 307 -26.83 10.39 26.92
CA ILE A 307 -26.28 10.39 25.55
C ILE A 307 -27.15 9.52 24.66
N ASN A 308 -27.89 10.14 23.75
CA ASN A 308 -28.82 9.51 22.82
C ASN A 308 -28.39 9.73 21.35
N ALA A 309 -27.51 10.68 21.09
CA ALA A 309 -26.73 10.77 19.87
C ALA A 309 -25.24 10.90 20.21
N MET A 310 -24.39 10.18 19.49
CA MET A 310 -22.93 10.10 19.70
C MET A 310 -22.23 9.87 18.36
N LEU A 311 -20.90 9.91 18.31
CA LEU A 311 -20.15 9.51 17.12
C LEU A 311 -20.29 8.01 16.87
N ASN A 312 -20.60 7.63 15.64
CA ASN A 312 -20.82 6.26 15.25
C ASN A 312 -19.50 5.50 15.12
N HIS A 313 -19.19 4.69 16.12
CA HIS A 313 -17.97 3.88 16.16
C HIS A 313 -17.96 2.70 15.15
N GLU A 314 -19.04 2.48 14.41
CA GLU A 314 -19.11 1.54 13.29
C GLU A 314 -18.68 2.17 11.95
N ASP A 315 -18.72 3.50 11.84
CA ASP A 315 -18.40 4.24 10.60
C ASP A 315 -16.89 4.54 10.45
N VAL A 316 -16.06 4.14 11.41
CA VAL A 316 -14.67 4.62 11.55
C VAL A 316 -13.62 3.53 11.33
N SER A 317 -12.42 3.95 10.90
CA SER A 317 -11.27 3.05 10.83
C SER A 317 -10.71 2.74 12.22
N GLU A 318 -9.77 1.78 12.28
CA GLU A 318 -9.01 1.45 13.49
C GLU A 318 -8.07 2.57 13.98
N TYR A 319 -8.00 3.72 13.29
CA TYR A 319 -7.09 4.82 13.57
C TYR A 319 -7.73 6.09 14.16
N LEU A 320 -9.06 6.22 14.12
CA LEU A 320 -9.77 7.33 14.77
C LEU A 320 -10.11 6.93 16.21
N LYS A 321 -9.44 7.56 17.18
CA LYS A 321 -9.69 7.34 18.61
C LYS A 321 -10.99 8.04 19.00
N ILE A 322 -11.97 7.29 19.47
CA ILE A 322 -13.20 7.80 20.08
C ILE A 322 -13.12 7.60 21.60
N GLY A 323 -13.59 8.60 22.37
CA GLY A 323 -13.67 8.56 23.83
C GLY A 323 -14.76 7.61 24.35
N PRO A 324 -14.73 7.22 25.64
CA PRO A 324 -15.67 6.23 26.19
C PRO A 324 -17.14 6.69 26.21
N ASP A 325 -17.40 8.00 26.05
CA ASP A 325 -18.74 8.58 25.92
C ASP A 325 -19.21 8.73 24.46
N GLY A 326 -18.35 8.43 23.49
CA GLY A 326 -18.63 8.63 22.06
C GLY A 326 -18.73 10.10 21.62
N LEU A 327 -18.38 11.08 22.47
CA LEU A 327 -18.54 12.51 22.17
C LEU A 327 -17.22 13.21 21.83
N GLU A 328 -16.07 12.63 22.15
CA GLU A 328 -14.76 13.20 21.84
C GLU A 328 -13.96 12.29 20.89
N ALA A 329 -13.38 12.87 19.83
CA ALA A 329 -12.63 12.11 18.82
C ALA A 329 -11.30 12.75 18.46
N ARG A 330 -10.32 11.91 18.13
CA ARG A 330 -8.94 12.29 17.78
C ARG A 330 -8.36 11.39 16.68
N CYS A 331 -7.71 11.99 15.69
CA CYS A 331 -6.89 11.27 14.69
C CYS A 331 -5.39 11.38 15.03
N ASP A 332 -4.64 10.27 14.95
CA ASP A 332 -3.16 10.23 15.14
C ASP A 332 -2.44 9.46 14.00
N VAL A 333 -3.02 9.48 12.79
CA VAL A 333 -2.44 8.97 11.52
C VAL A 333 -2.46 10.05 10.45
N SER A 334 -1.77 9.86 9.31
CA SER A 334 -1.77 10.83 8.20
C SER A 334 -2.96 10.73 7.24
N SER A 335 -3.79 9.69 7.32
CA SER A 335 -5.07 9.62 6.61
C SER A 335 -6.12 10.58 7.19
N PHE A 336 -7.08 10.97 6.36
CA PHE A 336 -8.10 11.96 6.69
C PHE A 336 -9.37 11.25 7.20
N GLU A 337 -9.34 10.88 8.47
CA GLU A 337 -10.33 9.99 9.08
C GLU A 337 -11.68 10.68 9.28
N SER A 338 -12.76 10.05 8.78
CA SER A 338 -14.11 10.61 8.75
C SER A 338 -15.11 9.81 9.62
N VAL A 339 -16.13 10.48 10.15
CA VAL A 339 -17.15 9.90 11.05
C VAL A 339 -18.49 10.63 10.96
N ARG A 340 -19.61 9.90 11.14
CA ARG A 340 -20.98 10.44 11.34
C ARG A 340 -21.42 10.28 12.80
N CYS A 341 -22.44 11.00 13.23
CA CYS A 341 -23.20 10.62 14.42
C CYS A 341 -24.06 9.37 14.18
N THR A 342 -24.54 8.74 15.26
CA THR A 342 -25.40 7.54 15.22
C THR A 342 -26.84 7.82 14.74
N PHE A 343 -27.28 9.07 14.73
CA PHE A 343 -28.67 9.46 14.44
C PHE A 343 -28.80 10.27 13.15
N ALA A 344 -29.84 9.96 12.35
CA ALA A 344 -30.12 10.62 11.07
C ALA A 344 -31.44 11.39 11.14
N VAL A 345 -31.42 12.66 10.75
CA VAL A 345 -32.62 13.52 10.70
C VAL A 345 -33.16 13.60 9.27
N GLN A 346 -34.49 13.47 9.12
CA GLN A 346 -35.15 13.45 7.80
C GLN A 346 -35.73 14.82 7.41
N ASP A 347 -36.38 15.50 8.36
CA ASP A 347 -36.98 16.83 8.22
C ASP A 347 -36.89 17.62 9.54
N GLY A 348 -37.15 18.93 9.51
CA GLY A 348 -37.12 19.84 10.67
C GLY A 348 -35.89 20.75 10.73
N VAL A 349 -35.73 21.44 11.87
CA VAL A 349 -34.60 22.34 12.15
C VAL A 349 -33.79 21.77 13.29
N TRP A 350 -32.49 21.54 13.08
CA TRP A 350 -31.63 20.79 13.98
C TRP A 350 -30.29 21.50 14.23
N PHE A 351 -29.82 21.46 15.47
CA PHE A 351 -28.56 22.12 15.88
C PHE A 351 -27.66 21.18 16.68
N TYR A 352 -26.34 21.35 16.53
CA TYR A 352 -25.32 20.76 17.40
C TYR A 352 -24.09 21.69 17.51
N GLU A 353 -23.27 21.48 18.54
CA GLU A 353 -22.01 22.20 18.74
C GLU A 353 -20.80 21.26 18.70
N ALA A 354 -19.64 21.76 18.26
CA ALA A 354 -18.35 21.09 18.39
C ALA A 354 -17.30 22.04 19.02
N THR A 355 -16.74 21.64 20.16
CA THR A 355 -15.64 22.34 20.84
C THR A 355 -14.30 21.87 20.30
N VAL A 356 -13.51 22.80 19.76
CA VAL A 356 -12.18 22.54 19.17
C VAL A 356 -11.13 22.42 20.28
N PHE A 357 -10.31 21.36 20.27
CA PHE A 357 -9.18 21.22 21.20
C PHE A 357 -7.80 21.37 20.54
N THR A 358 -7.70 21.27 19.21
CA THR A 358 -6.48 21.46 18.43
C THR A 358 -6.67 22.47 17.30
N PRO A 359 -5.73 23.39 17.04
CA PRO A 359 -5.73 24.15 15.81
C PRO A 359 -5.16 23.29 14.69
N GLY A 360 -5.88 23.13 13.58
CA GLY A 360 -5.43 22.36 12.41
C GLY A 360 -6.59 21.95 11.50
N VAL A 361 -6.28 21.20 10.44
CA VAL A 361 -7.25 20.84 9.39
C VAL A 361 -8.24 19.79 9.91
N MET A 362 -9.47 20.25 10.11
CA MET A 362 -10.65 19.43 10.42
C MET A 362 -11.84 20.03 9.67
N GLN A 363 -12.66 19.17 9.08
CA GLN A 363 -13.93 19.54 8.43
C GLN A 363 -15.06 19.13 9.38
N ILE A 364 -15.98 20.04 9.72
CA ILE A 364 -17.14 19.76 10.59
C ILE A 364 -18.42 20.20 9.87
N GLY A 365 -19.44 19.32 9.82
CA GLY A 365 -20.74 19.65 9.23
C GLY A 365 -21.70 18.47 9.09
N PHE A 366 -22.20 18.23 7.88
CA PHE A 366 -23.30 17.31 7.63
C PHE A 366 -23.02 16.37 6.45
N ALA A 367 -23.55 15.15 6.52
CA ALA A 367 -23.43 14.13 5.45
C ALA A 367 -24.69 13.25 5.38
N THR A 368 -24.95 12.61 4.24
CA THR A 368 -25.97 11.55 4.11
C THR A 368 -25.38 10.14 4.24
N LYS A 369 -26.19 9.09 4.12
CA LYS A 369 -25.69 7.71 3.98
C LYS A 369 -24.87 7.48 2.69
N ARG A 370 -25.06 8.30 1.65
CA ARG A 370 -24.42 8.15 0.33
C ARG A 370 -23.05 8.82 0.22
N SER A 371 -22.68 9.68 1.17
CA SER A 371 -21.31 10.21 1.26
C SER A 371 -20.30 9.09 1.48
N ARG A 372 -19.17 9.14 0.76
CA ARG A 372 -18.16 8.06 0.72
C ARG A 372 -16.84 8.53 1.34
N PHE A 373 -16.52 8.00 2.51
CA PHE A 373 -15.26 8.29 3.21
C PHE A 373 -14.09 7.58 2.52
N LEU A 374 -13.21 8.35 1.88
CA LEU A 374 -12.02 7.85 1.19
C LEU A 374 -10.77 8.33 1.93
N ASN A 375 -10.66 7.94 3.20
CA ASN A 375 -9.71 8.50 4.18
C ASN A 375 -8.24 8.41 3.71
N HIS A 376 -7.88 7.38 2.93
CA HIS A 376 -6.53 7.21 2.35
C HIS A 376 -6.29 8.00 1.05
N GLU A 377 -7.34 8.48 0.38
CA GLU A 377 -7.26 9.43 -0.76
C GLU A 377 -7.36 10.89 -0.29
N GLY A 378 -7.53 11.11 1.02
CA GLY A 378 -7.61 12.43 1.64
C GLY A 378 -8.95 13.15 1.44
N TYR A 379 -10.01 12.47 0.99
CA TYR A 379 -11.34 13.07 0.86
C TYR A 379 -12.16 12.88 2.14
N GLY A 380 -12.77 13.97 2.62
CA GLY A 380 -13.60 14.04 3.83
C GLY A 380 -14.99 14.66 3.60
N ILE A 381 -15.64 15.08 4.69
CA ILE A 381 -16.98 15.67 4.67
C ILE A 381 -16.92 17.01 3.91
N GLY A 382 -17.69 17.10 2.81
CA GLY A 382 -17.70 18.24 1.88
C GLY A 382 -16.99 17.96 0.55
N ASP A 383 -16.27 16.84 0.41
CA ASP A 383 -15.58 16.46 -0.82
C ASP A 383 -16.44 15.59 -1.78
N ASP A 384 -17.74 15.49 -1.50
CA ASP A 384 -18.77 14.90 -2.37
C ASP A 384 -20.09 15.70 -2.34
N GLU A 385 -20.99 15.41 -3.28
CA GLU A 385 -22.33 16.02 -3.37
C GLU A 385 -23.26 15.68 -2.18
N SER A 386 -22.92 14.65 -1.43
CA SER A 386 -23.72 14.08 -0.33
C SER A 386 -23.23 14.56 1.05
N SER A 387 -22.43 15.63 1.08
CA SER A 387 -21.88 16.22 2.30
C SER A 387 -21.59 17.72 2.17
N VAL A 388 -21.48 18.40 3.31
CA VAL A 388 -21.05 19.81 3.43
C VAL A 388 -20.35 20.01 4.77
N ALA A 389 -19.25 20.75 4.80
CA ALA A 389 -18.54 21.06 6.04
C ALA A 389 -17.89 22.43 6.04
N TYR A 390 -17.47 22.86 7.23
CA TYR A 390 -16.60 24.01 7.41
C TYR A 390 -15.23 23.60 7.95
N ASP A 391 -14.17 24.19 7.42
CA ASP A 391 -12.77 24.06 7.85
C ASP A 391 -12.26 25.42 8.33
N GLY A 392 -12.11 25.59 9.66
CA GLY A 392 -11.63 26.84 10.23
C GLY A 392 -10.12 27.02 10.28
N CYS A 393 -9.31 26.08 9.77
CA CYS A 393 -7.87 26.26 9.62
C CYS A 393 -7.52 26.88 8.26
N ARG A 394 -8.19 26.41 7.20
CA ARG A 394 -8.10 26.96 5.84
C ARG A 394 -9.15 28.07 5.58
N GLN A 395 -10.17 28.16 6.43
CA GLN A 395 -11.26 29.16 6.41
C GLN A 395 -12.21 28.97 5.23
N LEU A 396 -12.62 27.72 5.02
CA LEU A 396 -13.33 27.24 3.84
C LEU A 396 -14.64 26.56 4.20
N LEU A 397 -15.71 26.91 3.49
CA LEU A 397 -16.91 26.08 3.35
C LEU A 397 -16.68 25.11 2.18
N TRP A 398 -16.85 23.80 2.44
CA TRP A 398 -16.64 22.68 1.52
C TRP A 398 -17.97 22.02 1.12
N HIS A 399 -18.21 21.84 -0.17
CA HIS A 399 -19.31 21.02 -0.72
C HIS A 399 -18.96 20.54 -2.13
N ASN A 400 -19.24 19.26 -2.45
CA ASN A 400 -18.96 18.69 -3.78
C ASN A 400 -17.52 18.92 -4.28
N ALA A 401 -16.54 18.82 -3.37
CA ALA A 401 -15.12 19.14 -3.60
C ALA A 401 -14.82 20.58 -4.07
N HIS A 402 -15.81 21.47 -4.03
CA HIS A 402 -15.64 22.91 -4.23
C HIS A 402 -15.50 23.60 -2.86
N SER A 403 -14.64 24.60 -2.79
CA SER A 403 -14.40 25.37 -1.57
C SER A 403 -14.66 26.86 -1.77
N SER A 404 -15.35 27.51 -0.82
CA SER A 404 -15.48 28.98 -0.78
C SER A 404 -14.84 29.55 0.49
N ARG A 405 -14.04 30.62 0.35
CA ARG A 405 -13.27 31.21 1.45
C ARG A 405 -14.00 32.37 2.12
N HIS A 406 -13.99 32.39 3.45
CA HIS A 406 -14.61 33.43 4.27
C HIS A 406 -13.59 34.02 5.25
N GLU A 407 -13.72 35.29 5.61
CA GLU A 407 -12.73 36.00 6.43
C GLU A 407 -13.14 36.03 7.92
N HIS A 408 -12.36 35.34 8.76
CA HIS A 408 -12.49 35.33 10.21
C HIS A 408 -11.11 35.08 10.86
N GLU A 409 -11.08 34.82 12.17
CA GLU A 409 -9.88 34.28 12.85
C GLU A 409 -9.85 32.75 12.76
N PRO A 410 -8.72 32.11 12.42
CA PRO A 410 -8.61 30.64 12.39
C PRO A 410 -8.92 30.00 13.76
N TRP A 411 -9.54 28.82 13.77
CA TRP A 411 -10.00 28.17 15.01
C TRP A 411 -8.88 27.89 16.01
N ARG A 412 -9.18 28.10 17.30
CA ARG A 412 -8.29 28.01 18.45
C ARG A 412 -8.85 27.02 19.49
N PRO A 413 -8.00 26.38 20.32
CA PRO A 413 -8.49 25.54 21.41
C PRO A 413 -9.45 26.29 22.34
N GLY A 414 -10.65 25.75 22.55
CA GLY A 414 -11.74 26.36 23.33
C GLY A 414 -12.79 27.11 22.51
N ASP A 415 -12.57 27.31 21.20
CA ASP A 415 -13.60 27.77 20.29
C ASP A 415 -14.71 26.72 20.12
N VAL A 416 -15.94 27.20 19.91
CA VAL A 416 -17.11 26.36 19.66
C VAL A 416 -17.70 26.64 18.29
N VAL A 417 -17.84 25.59 17.49
CA VAL A 417 -18.41 25.59 16.15
C VAL A 417 -19.87 25.13 16.23
N GLY A 418 -20.81 26.03 15.99
CA GLY A 418 -22.24 25.72 15.94
C GLY A 418 -22.66 25.33 14.53
N CYS A 419 -23.42 24.25 14.39
CA CYS A 419 -23.85 23.69 13.10
C CYS A 419 -25.38 23.61 13.05
N LEU A 420 -26.01 24.44 12.23
CA LEU A 420 -27.46 24.53 12.08
C LEU A 420 -27.89 23.97 10.70
N LEU A 421 -28.84 23.05 10.74
CA LEU A 421 -29.47 22.42 9.58
C LEU A 421 -30.96 22.76 9.60
N ASN A 422 -31.46 23.44 8.57
CA ASN A 422 -32.87 23.79 8.43
C ASN A 422 -33.40 23.16 7.14
N ILE A 423 -34.02 21.99 7.28
CA ILE A 423 -34.49 21.18 6.15
C ILE A 423 -35.69 21.85 5.43
N PRO A 424 -36.71 22.39 6.13
CA PRO A 424 -37.83 23.09 5.48
C PRO A 424 -37.42 24.31 4.63
N MET A 425 -36.36 25.03 5.00
CA MET A 425 -35.83 26.14 4.19
C MET A 425 -34.71 25.71 3.22
N GLY A 426 -34.28 24.45 3.25
CA GLY A 426 -33.20 23.93 2.43
C GLY A 426 -31.84 24.57 2.71
N THR A 427 -31.53 24.91 3.97
CA THR A 427 -30.31 25.65 4.36
C THR A 427 -29.42 24.95 5.40
N VAL A 428 -28.11 25.18 5.27
CA VAL A 428 -27.08 24.91 6.28
C VAL A 428 -26.38 26.21 6.67
N MET A 429 -26.15 26.40 7.97
CA MET A 429 -25.47 27.57 8.56
C MET A 429 -24.41 27.10 9.56
N PHE A 430 -23.23 27.75 9.55
CA PHE A 430 -22.16 27.48 10.52
C PHE A 430 -21.85 28.74 11.33
N TYR A 431 -21.49 28.54 12.59
CA TYR A 431 -21.23 29.58 13.57
C TYR A 431 -19.90 29.34 14.27
N LEU A 432 -19.19 30.41 14.63
CA LEU A 432 -18.01 30.37 15.49
C LEU A 432 -18.27 31.25 16.71
N ASN A 433 -18.30 30.64 17.89
CA ASN A 433 -18.62 31.30 19.16
C ASN A 433 -19.90 32.16 19.08
N GLY A 434 -20.98 31.58 18.51
CA GLY A 434 -22.28 32.21 18.31
C GLY A 434 -22.38 33.20 17.14
N ARG A 435 -21.29 33.51 16.45
CA ARG A 435 -21.30 34.41 15.28
C ARG A 435 -21.39 33.61 13.98
N PRO A 436 -22.33 33.90 13.05
CA PRO A 436 -22.39 33.19 11.78
C PRO A 436 -21.12 33.41 10.97
N LEU A 437 -20.57 32.34 10.40
CA LEU A 437 -19.34 32.37 9.60
C LEU A 437 -19.61 32.76 8.14
N GLN A 438 -20.77 32.38 7.60
CA GLN A 438 -21.14 32.59 6.20
C GLN A 438 -22.65 32.77 6.00
N ARG A 439 -23.07 33.13 4.77
CA ARG A 439 -24.50 33.16 4.39
C ARG A 439 -25.07 31.73 4.30
N PRO A 440 -26.40 31.52 4.45
CA PRO A 440 -26.99 30.18 4.35
C PRO A 440 -26.56 29.45 3.07
N HIS A 441 -26.08 28.21 3.21
CA HIS A 441 -25.70 27.33 2.11
C HIS A 441 -26.88 26.45 1.69
N TYR A 442 -27.19 26.40 0.39
CA TYR A 442 -28.40 25.75 -0.12
C TYR A 442 -28.12 24.47 -0.94
N GLU A 443 -26.91 24.30 -1.46
CA GLU A 443 -26.65 23.35 -2.55
C GLU A 443 -26.72 21.89 -2.08
N PHE A 444 -26.15 21.60 -0.90
CA PHE A 444 -26.19 20.28 -0.27
C PHE A 444 -27.63 19.76 -0.08
N LEU A 445 -28.55 20.59 0.40
CA LEU A 445 -29.94 20.18 0.60
C LEU A 445 -30.77 20.18 -0.69
N ARG A 446 -30.32 20.86 -1.75
CA ARG A 446 -30.90 20.74 -3.11
C ARG A 446 -30.42 19.48 -3.83
N ALA A 447 -29.20 19.02 -3.56
CA ALA A 447 -28.65 17.77 -4.09
C ALA A 447 -29.16 16.53 -3.33
N ARG A 448 -29.78 16.69 -2.16
CA ARG A 448 -30.34 15.62 -1.35
C ARG A 448 -31.69 15.12 -1.90
N PRO A 449 -31.83 13.83 -2.28
CA PRO A 449 -33.11 13.23 -2.63
C PRO A 449 -34.13 13.27 -1.48
N ALA A 450 -35.42 13.20 -1.81
CA ALA A 450 -36.47 13.09 -0.81
C ALA A 450 -36.31 11.79 0.01
N GLY A 451 -36.42 11.90 1.35
CA GLY A 451 -36.28 10.78 2.29
C GLY A 451 -34.85 10.49 2.76
N ASP A 452 -33.81 11.07 2.15
CA ASP A 452 -32.42 10.82 2.52
C ASP A 452 -32.10 11.43 3.89
N GLY A 453 -31.72 10.61 4.87
CA GLY A 453 -31.39 11.04 6.23
C GLY A 453 -30.03 11.77 6.29
N VAL A 454 -29.99 12.89 7.01
CA VAL A 454 -28.80 13.71 7.23
C VAL A 454 -28.23 13.46 8.63
N PHE A 455 -26.93 13.29 8.73
CA PHE A 455 -26.18 13.12 9.97
C PHE A 455 -25.31 14.35 10.21
N ALA A 456 -25.06 14.68 11.48
CA ALA A 456 -23.85 15.43 11.83
C ALA A 456 -22.61 14.58 11.51
N ALA A 457 -21.55 15.20 11.00
CA ALA A 457 -20.35 14.49 10.54
C ALA A 457 -19.08 15.35 10.64
N ALA A 458 -17.91 14.71 10.68
CA ALA A 458 -16.62 15.39 10.65
C ALA A 458 -15.50 14.55 10.05
N SER A 459 -14.43 15.21 9.58
CA SER A 459 -13.17 14.61 9.12
C SER A 459 -11.96 15.25 9.79
N PHE A 460 -10.94 14.44 10.11
CA PHE A 460 -9.80 14.79 10.95
C PHE A 460 -8.47 14.49 10.27
N MET A 461 -7.62 15.51 10.11
CA MET A 461 -6.21 15.30 9.75
C MET A 461 -5.40 14.81 10.96
N SER A 462 -4.16 14.38 10.74
CA SER A 462 -3.22 13.97 11.77
C SER A 462 -3.15 14.93 12.97
N PHE A 463 -3.22 14.34 14.16
CA PHE A 463 -3.11 14.99 15.47
C PHE A 463 -4.26 15.93 15.84
N GLN A 464 -5.37 15.92 15.10
CA GLN A 464 -6.53 16.78 15.38
C GLN A 464 -7.55 16.15 16.33
N GLN A 465 -8.19 16.97 17.16
CA GLN A 465 -9.14 16.55 18.22
C GLN A 465 -10.22 17.60 18.50
N CYS A 466 -11.47 17.17 18.62
CA CYS A 466 -12.60 17.99 19.08
C CYS A 466 -13.63 17.15 19.86
N ARG A 467 -14.54 17.82 20.58
CA ARG A 467 -15.68 17.22 21.29
C ARG A 467 -17.00 17.76 20.76
N PHE A 468 -17.95 16.88 20.50
CA PHE A 468 -19.29 17.19 20.05
C PHE A 468 -20.26 17.28 21.24
N ASN A 469 -21.17 18.23 21.19
CA ASN A 469 -22.39 18.24 21.97
C ASN A 469 -23.56 18.13 21.00
N PHE A 470 -24.29 17.02 21.05
CA PHE A 470 -25.46 16.77 20.22
C PHE A 470 -26.78 17.19 20.89
N GLY A 471 -26.72 17.79 22.09
CA GLY A 471 -27.86 18.12 22.96
C GLY A 471 -27.87 17.38 24.31
N ALA A 472 -26.80 16.67 24.67
CA ALA A 472 -26.67 15.99 25.96
C ALA A 472 -26.30 16.96 27.10
N GLU A 473 -25.70 18.11 26.76
CA GLU A 473 -25.39 19.23 27.65
C GLU A 473 -26.01 20.52 27.08
N PRO A 474 -26.28 21.57 27.88
CA PRO A 474 -26.75 22.85 27.35
C PRO A 474 -25.75 23.47 26.36
N PHE A 475 -26.24 23.95 25.22
CA PHE A 475 -25.39 24.63 24.24
C PHE A 475 -24.82 25.95 24.79
N LYS A 476 -23.57 26.25 24.43
CA LYS A 476 -22.85 27.46 24.86
C LYS A 476 -23.28 28.68 24.04
N PHE A 477 -23.63 28.49 22.77
CA PHE A 477 -24.05 29.52 21.83
C PHE A 477 -25.23 29.04 20.95
N PRO A 478 -26.42 28.80 21.54
CA PRO A 478 -27.61 28.46 20.77
C PRO A 478 -28.00 29.59 19.80
N PRO A 479 -28.46 29.28 18.57
CA PRO A 479 -28.91 30.28 17.61
C PRO A 479 -30.31 30.82 17.93
N ASP A 480 -30.59 32.06 17.50
CA ASP A 480 -31.90 32.74 17.64
C ASP A 480 -32.98 32.19 16.67
N ILE A 481 -33.23 30.88 16.73
CA ILE A 481 -34.27 30.16 15.98
C ILE A 481 -34.77 28.97 16.81
N ALA A 482 -36.01 28.52 16.60
CA ALA A 482 -36.46 27.25 17.18
C ALA A 482 -35.79 26.06 16.47
N PHE A 483 -35.21 25.14 17.23
CA PHE A 483 -34.54 23.92 16.74
C PHE A 483 -34.79 22.75 17.69
N SER A 484 -34.58 21.53 17.19
CA SER A 484 -34.43 20.29 17.96
C SER A 484 -32.95 19.91 18.05
N THR A 485 -32.57 19.13 19.06
CA THR A 485 -31.20 18.59 19.19
C THR A 485 -31.14 17.16 18.67
N PHE A 486 -29.99 16.73 18.13
CA PHE A 486 -29.80 15.34 17.71
C PHE A 486 -29.99 14.35 18.88
N ASN A 487 -29.76 14.80 20.11
CA ASN A 487 -29.97 14.02 21.34
C ASN A 487 -31.45 13.83 21.72
N ASP A 488 -32.35 14.73 21.30
CA ASP A 488 -33.81 14.58 21.49
C ASP A 488 -34.38 13.52 20.54
N GLY A 489 -33.90 13.51 19.29
CA GLY A 489 -34.36 12.57 18.26
C GLY A 489 -33.78 11.15 18.41
N GLY A 490 -32.59 11.00 19.01
CA GLY A 490 -31.87 9.73 19.16
C GLY A 490 -32.44 8.73 20.19
N ALA A 491 -33.76 8.68 20.36
CA ALA A 491 -34.47 8.00 21.46
C ALA A 491 -34.41 6.45 21.46
N THR A 492 -33.39 5.83 20.85
CA THR A 492 -33.29 4.38 20.60
C THR A 492 -31.89 3.75 20.79
N LEU A 493 -30.88 4.50 21.24
CA LEU A 493 -29.58 3.88 21.58
C LEU A 493 -29.67 3.00 22.83
N THR A 494 -29.39 1.71 22.70
CA THR A 494 -29.29 0.77 23.84
C THR A 494 -28.00 0.98 24.65
N VAL A 495 -27.87 0.37 25.84
CA VAL A 495 -26.65 0.49 26.66
C VAL A 495 -25.43 -0.06 25.92
N GLU A 496 -25.62 -1.15 25.17
CA GLU A 496 -24.59 -1.79 24.34
C GLU A 496 -24.16 -0.86 23.21
N GLN A 497 -25.10 -0.20 22.53
CA GLN A 497 -24.81 0.78 21.47
C GLN A 497 -24.13 2.05 22.00
N LYS A 498 -24.40 2.45 23.24
CA LYS A 498 -23.70 3.55 23.93
C LYS A 498 -22.29 3.17 24.41
N THR A 499 -21.93 1.89 24.43
CA THR A 499 -20.66 1.42 25.00
C THR A 499 -19.57 1.31 23.93
N ILE A 500 -18.58 2.21 23.96
CA ILE A 500 -17.42 2.18 23.06
C ILE A 500 -16.43 1.08 23.52
N LEU A 501 -16.62 -0.14 23.02
CA LEU A 501 -15.78 -1.30 23.33
C LEU A 501 -14.48 -1.31 22.50
N PRO A 502 -13.30 -1.51 23.12
CA PRO A 502 -12.07 -1.86 22.42
C PRO A 502 -12.28 -3.03 21.46
N ARG A 503 -11.84 -2.91 20.20
CA ARG A 503 -12.07 -3.91 19.15
C ARG A 503 -11.68 -5.33 19.55
N ARG A 504 -10.60 -5.48 20.34
CA ARG A 504 -10.19 -6.76 20.93
C ARG A 504 -11.28 -7.34 21.85
N ARG A 505 -11.85 -6.55 22.76
CA ARG A 505 -12.95 -6.99 23.64
C ARG A 505 -14.20 -7.35 22.85
N ARG A 506 -14.56 -6.54 21.84
CA ARG A 506 -15.67 -6.83 20.95
C ARG A 506 -15.49 -8.18 20.21
N LEU A 507 -14.29 -8.48 19.72
CA LEU A 507 -13.97 -9.80 19.15
C LEU A 507 -13.99 -10.93 20.20
N GLU A 508 -13.47 -10.69 21.42
CA GLU A 508 -13.53 -11.66 22.55
C GLU A 508 -14.96 -11.91 23.07
N LEU A 509 -15.93 -11.06 22.74
CA LEU A 509 -17.35 -11.20 23.04
C LEU A 509 -18.11 -11.89 21.90
N LEU A 510 -17.92 -11.45 20.65
CA LEU A 510 -18.47 -12.11 19.45
C LEU A 510 -18.05 -13.58 19.32
N GLN A 511 -16.89 -13.96 19.86
CA GLN A 511 -16.42 -15.37 19.94
C GLN A 511 -17.14 -16.20 21.03
N LYS A 512 -18.00 -15.60 21.86
CA LYS A 512 -18.69 -16.23 22.99
C LYS A 512 -20.20 -16.13 22.92
N GLU A 513 -20.75 -15.31 22.03
CA GLU A 513 -22.20 -15.22 21.82
C GLU A 513 -22.73 -16.51 21.16
N PRO A 514 -23.62 -17.27 21.82
CA PRO A 514 -24.26 -18.42 21.21
C PRO A 514 -25.31 -17.93 20.22
N ILE A 515 -25.15 -18.26 18.94
CA ILE A 515 -26.18 -18.04 17.92
C ILE A 515 -27.44 -18.82 18.33
N PRO A 516 -28.59 -18.17 18.56
CA PRO A 516 -29.79 -18.89 18.99
C PRO A 516 -30.34 -19.81 17.90
N GLU A 517 -30.74 -21.04 18.24
CA GLU A 517 -31.21 -22.05 17.28
C GLU A 517 -32.48 -21.65 16.50
N ASN A 518 -33.19 -20.61 16.94
CA ASN A 518 -34.36 -20.06 16.27
C ASN A 518 -34.04 -18.91 15.31
N TYR A 519 -32.78 -18.54 15.09
CA TYR A 519 -32.39 -17.52 14.09
C TYR A 519 -32.24 -18.10 12.69
N CYS A 520 -32.41 -17.24 11.68
CA CYS A 520 -32.30 -17.58 10.28
C CYS A 520 -30.88 -18.08 9.94
N THR A 521 -30.82 -19.30 9.43
CA THR A 521 -29.59 -20.01 9.02
C THR A 521 -28.82 -19.37 7.85
N ILE A 522 -29.34 -18.28 7.27
CA ILE A 522 -28.73 -17.55 6.15
C ILE A 522 -28.11 -16.23 6.64
N CYS A 523 -28.92 -15.36 7.26
CA CYS A 523 -28.46 -14.02 7.67
C CYS A 523 -28.01 -13.92 9.13
N TYR A 524 -28.35 -14.91 9.97
CA TYR A 524 -28.08 -14.94 11.41
C TYR A 524 -28.53 -13.70 12.21
N ALA A 525 -29.44 -12.89 11.64
CA ALA A 525 -29.86 -11.58 12.18
C ALA A 525 -31.36 -11.47 12.54
N HIS A 526 -32.20 -12.40 12.06
CA HIS A 526 -33.66 -12.40 12.27
C HIS A 526 -34.14 -13.82 12.60
N PRO A 527 -35.27 -14.01 13.31
CA PRO A 527 -35.85 -15.33 13.54
C PRO A 527 -36.13 -16.13 12.26
N GLY A 528 -36.00 -17.45 12.30
CA GLY A 528 -36.30 -18.37 11.20
C GLY A 528 -37.80 -18.63 11.01
N ASP A 529 -38.55 -17.56 10.76
CA ASP A 529 -40.02 -17.49 10.75
C ASP A 529 -40.74 -18.16 9.56
N THR A 530 -40.03 -18.57 8.51
CA THR A 530 -40.61 -19.07 7.26
C THR A 530 -40.33 -20.56 7.06
N VAL A 531 -41.33 -21.28 6.54
CA VAL A 531 -41.21 -22.64 6.03
C VAL A 531 -41.45 -22.66 4.52
N LEU A 532 -40.63 -23.44 3.81
CA LEU A 532 -40.60 -23.52 2.35
C LEU A 532 -41.33 -24.79 1.88
N THR A 533 -42.32 -24.65 0.98
CA THR A 533 -43.02 -25.79 0.38
C THR A 533 -42.42 -26.13 -0.99
N PRO A 534 -42.52 -27.40 -1.47
CA PRO A 534 -43.10 -28.57 -0.80
C PRO A 534 -42.10 -29.32 0.10
N CYS A 535 -40.85 -28.84 0.24
CA CYS A 535 -39.80 -29.54 0.99
C CYS A 535 -39.97 -29.49 2.53
N MET A 536 -40.81 -28.57 3.02
CA MET A 536 -41.12 -28.28 4.42
C MET A 536 -39.91 -27.91 5.29
N HIS A 537 -38.85 -27.37 4.71
CA HIS A 537 -37.70 -26.85 5.47
C HIS A 537 -38.01 -25.48 6.09
N GLY A 538 -37.69 -25.32 7.37
CA GLY A 538 -37.78 -24.05 8.11
C GLY A 538 -36.43 -23.56 8.62
N GLY A 539 -36.44 -22.53 9.49
CA GLY A 539 -35.19 -21.94 10.02
C GLY A 539 -34.61 -20.85 9.09
N ILE A 540 -35.47 -20.19 8.31
CA ILE A 540 -35.15 -19.12 7.37
C ILE A 540 -36.12 -17.96 7.64
N CYS A 541 -35.67 -16.70 7.62
CA CYS A 541 -36.56 -15.55 7.79
C CYS A 541 -37.20 -15.13 6.46
N ASN A 542 -38.35 -14.46 6.53
CA ASN A 542 -39.11 -14.02 5.35
C ASN A 542 -38.27 -13.14 4.40
N THR A 543 -37.45 -12.25 4.97
CA THR A 543 -36.54 -11.38 4.20
C THR A 543 -35.57 -12.17 3.31
N CYS A 544 -35.09 -13.34 3.77
CA CYS A 544 -34.18 -14.19 3.01
C CYS A 544 -34.91 -15.24 2.17
N SER A 545 -36.08 -15.73 2.60
CA SER A 545 -36.86 -16.70 1.81
C SER A 545 -37.40 -16.08 0.52
N VAL A 546 -37.81 -14.80 0.55
CA VAL A 546 -38.28 -14.04 -0.62
C VAL A 546 -37.16 -13.77 -1.64
N GLN A 547 -35.89 -13.84 -1.22
CA GLN A 547 -34.71 -13.67 -2.09
C GLN A 547 -34.23 -14.98 -2.74
N MET A 548 -34.97 -16.09 -2.57
CA MET A 548 -34.57 -17.42 -3.05
C MET A 548 -35.74 -18.16 -3.67
N ASP A 549 -35.57 -18.72 -4.87
CA ASP A 549 -36.58 -19.55 -5.56
C ASP A 549 -36.30 -21.06 -5.47
N GLN A 550 -35.17 -21.45 -4.86
CA GLN A 550 -34.87 -22.81 -4.46
C GLN A 550 -34.53 -22.87 -2.97
N CYS A 551 -34.94 -23.94 -2.29
CA CYS A 551 -34.66 -24.13 -0.87
C CYS A 551 -33.14 -24.31 -0.63
N PRO A 552 -32.47 -23.47 0.18
CA PRO A 552 -31.02 -23.56 0.36
C PRO A 552 -30.57 -24.85 1.06
N LEU A 553 -31.48 -25.54 1.77
CA LEU A 553 -31.17 -26.78 2.50
C LEU A 553 -31.31 -28.07 1.65
N CYS A 554 -32.06 -28.05 0.54
CA CYS A 554 -32.24 -29.24 -0.31
C CYS A 554 -32.31 -28.99 -1.82
N ARG A 555 -32.16 -27.74 -2.28
CA ARG A 555 -32.23 -27.28 -3.69
C ARG A 555 -33.54 -27.57 -4.43
N GLN A 556 -34.57 -28.03 -3.73
CA GLN A 556 -35.91 -28.18 -4.29
C GLN A 556 -36.51 -26.78 -4.57
N PRO A 557 -37.18 -26.55 -5.73
CA PRO A 557 -37.88 -25.31 -6.00
C PRO A 557 -38.89 -24.95 -4.91
N ILE A 558 -39.05 -23.66 -4.65
CA ILE A 558 -39.98 -23.13 -3.65
C ILE A 558 -41.31 -22.83 -4.33
N GLU A 559 -42.32 -23.66 -4.08
CA GLU A 559 -43.67 -23.47 -4.61
C GLU A 559 -44.45 -22.40 -3.83
N SER A 560 -44.31 -22.39 -2.50
CA SER A 560 -44.83 -21.34 -1.62
C SER A 560 -43.99 -21.17 -0.36
N ARG A 561 -44.17 -20.01 0.28
CA ARG A 561 -43.53 -19.60 1.53
C ARG A 561 -44.65 -19.37 2.54
N ILE A 562 -44.64 -20.11 3.65
CA ILE A 562 -45.68 -20.05 4.70
C ILE A 562 -45.05 -19.70 6.05
N SER A 563 -45.81 -19.11 6.97
CA SER A 563 -45.30 -18.87 8.33
C SER A 563 -45.01 -20.21 9.03
N ILE A 564 -43.98 -20.23 9.88
CA ILE A 564 -43.66 -21.37 10.73
C ILE A 564 -44.78 -21.67 11.74
N ASP A 565 -45.62 -20.68 12.06
CA ASP A 565 -46.82 -20.84 12.91
C ASP A 565 -48.03 -21.40 12.13
N GLU A 566 -48.02 -21.29 10.80
CA GLU A 566 -49.05 -21.84 9.90
C GLU A 566 -48.70 -23.26 9.41
N ALA A 567 -47.42 -23.65 9.50
CA ALA A 567 -46.93 -24.94 9.05
C ALA A 567 -47.27 -26.07 10.05
N PRO A 568 -47.78 -27.24 9.61
CA PRO A 568 -48.10 -28.35 10.50
C PRO A 568 -46.84 -28.82 11.26
N PRO A 569 -46.79 -28.77 12.62
CA PRO A 569 -45.54 -28.94 13.36
C PRO A 569 -44.79 -30.26 13.13
N ALA A 570 -45.52 -31.35 12.85
CA ALA A 570 -44.93 -32.65 12.53
C ALA A 570 -44.34 -32.76 11.11
N SER A 571 -44.51 -31.74 10.27
CA SER A 571 -43.99 -31.69 8.89
C SER A 571 -42.74 -30.82 8.72
N VAL A 572 -42.50 -29.87 9.64
CA VAL A 572 -41.41 -28.90 9.53
C VAL A 572 -40.06 -29.57 9.76
N ARG A 573 -39.28 -29.68 8.69
CA ARG A 573 -37.90 -30.20 8.71
C ARG A 573 -36.96 -29.12 9.26
N LYS A 574 -36.83 -29.09 10.58
CA LYS A 574 -35.74 -28.35 11.26
C LYS A 574 -34.45 -29.14 11.11
N VAL A 575 -33.48 -28.58 10.40
CA VAL A 575 -32.10 -29.09 10.32
C VAL A 575 -31.28 -28.35 11.37
N SER A 576 -30.76 -29.05 12.39
CA SER A 576 -29.83 -28.42 13.32
C SER A 576 -28.46 -28.24 12.66
N ALA A 577 -27.66 -27.28 13.14
CA ALA A 577 -26.31 -27.05 12.59
C ALA A 577 -25.40 -28.30 12.64
N ALA A 578 -25.68 -29.25 13.55
CA ALA A 578 -24.98 -30.52 13.64
C ALA A 578 -25.36 -31.55 12.55
N GLN A 579 -26.51 -31.42 11.88
CA GLN A 579 -26.94 -32.35 10.83
C GLN A 579 -26.32 -32.06 9.46
N LEU A 580 -25.90 -30.82 9.20
CA LEU A 580 -25.08 -30.48 8.03
C LEU A 580 -23.69 -31.14 8.07
N ALA A 581 -23.25 -31.64 9.22
CA ALA A 581 -21.96 -32.30 9.43
C ALA A 581 -22.02 -33.85 9.40
N SER A 582 -23.20 -34.47 9.16
CA SER A 582 -23.38 -35.92 9.36
C SER A 582 -23.86 -36.72 8.16
N SER A 583 -24.00 -36.11 6.98
CA SER A 583 -24.26 -36.83 5.71
C SER A 583 -23.08 -37.70 5.25
N THR A 584 -21.87 -37.44 5.76
CA THR A 584 -20.66 -38.22 5.47
C THR A 584 -20.43 -39.34 6.48
N SER A 585 -21.16 -40.46 6.38
CA SER A 585 -20.65 -41.74 6.90
C SER A 585 -21.28 -42.98 6.27
N ALA A 586 -20.42 -43.86 5.71
CA ALA A 586 -20.54 -45.31 5.86
C ALA A 586 -19.29 -46.03 5.31
N HIS A 587 -18.25 -46.18 6.13
CA HIS A 587 -17.70 -47.51 6.44
C HIS A 587 -16.86 -47.45 7.72
N ARG A 588 -17.31 -48.18 8.75
CA ARG A 588 -16.54 -48.40 9.98
C ARG A 588 -15.69 -49.65 9.82
N LEU A 589 -14.46 -49.62 10.34
CA LEU A 589 -13.86 -50.75 11.03
C LEU A 589 -13.23 -50.27 12.36
N SER A 590 -12.90 -51.22 13.23
CA SER A 590 -13.06 -51.05 14.67
C SER A 590 -11.78 -50.94 15.50
N ALA A 591 -11.84 -50.07 16.51
CA ALA A 591 -11.32 -50.22 17.87
C ALA A 591 -9.85 -50.67 18.09
N GLY A 592 -9.08 -49.78 18.72
CA GLY A 592 -7.86 -50.12 19.46
C GLY A 592 -7.70 -49.17 20.65
N GLN A 593 -7.83 -49.69 21.88
CA GLN A 593 -7.66 -48.92 23.11
C GLN A 593 -6.17 -48.89 23.53
N ALA A 594 -5.67 -47.72 23.92
CA ALA A 594 -4.53 -47.61 24.83
C ALA A 594 -4.57 -46.27 25.56
N SER A 595 -4.68 -46.32 26.89
CA SER A 595 -4.40 -45.18 27.78
C SER A 595 -2.91 -45.12 28.10
N PHE A 596 -2.38 -43.94 28.47
CA PHE A 596 -1.86 -43.70 29.82
C PHE A 596 -1.51 -42.22 30.05
N ALA A 597 -1.46 -41.84 31.33
CA ALA A 597 -1.18 -40.48 31.82
C ALA A 597 0.32 -40.32 32.22
N PRO A 598 0.82 -39.09 32.48
CA PRO A 598 2.27 -38.82 32.47
C PRO A 598 2.97 -39.06 33.83
N ALA A 599 4.31 -39.19 33.77
CA ALA A 599 5.21 -39.13 34.91
C ALA A 599 6.49 -38.34 34.58
N GLN A 600 7.24 -37.95 35.61
CA GLN A 600 8.32 -36.95 35.55
C GLN A 600 9.59 -37.49 36.26
N ARG A 601 10.78 -36.91 35.97
CA ARG A 601 12.04 -36.96 36.80
C ARG A 601 12.82 -38.31 36.77
N HIS A 602 14.13 -38.39 37.06
CA HIS A 602 15.26 -37.45 37.31
C HIS A 602 16.62 -38.22 37.28
N TYR A 603 17.75 -37.56 37.62
CA TYR A 603 19.09 -38.09 38.03
C TYR A 603 20.00 -38.64 36.90
N LEU A 604 21.33 -38.40 36.78
CA LEU A 604 22.34 -37.42 37.33
C LEU A 604 23.54 -37.36 36.34
N SER A 605 24.31 -36.27 36.13
CA SER A 605 25.46 -35.69 36.89
C SER A 605 26.71 -36.62 37.04
N THR A 606 27.99 -36.21 37.15
CA THR A 606 28.64 -34.95 37.62
C THR A 606 30.05 -34.69 37.00
N ILE A 607 30.30 -33.44 36.55
CA ILE A 607 31.50 -32.55 36.64
C ILE A 607 32.91 -33.14 36.98
N TYR A 608 33.99 -32.68 36.29
CA TYR A 608 35.20 -32.06 36.91
C TYR A 608 36.25 -31.49 35.91
N PHE A 609 36.50 -30.16 35.92
CA PHE A 609 37.79 -29.50 36.29
C PHE A 609 37.70 -27.95 36.25
N ILE A 610 38.71 -27.24 36.78
CA ILE A 610 38.59 -25.86 37.34
C ILE A 610 39.77 -24.92 36.93
N VAL A 611 39.42 -23.65 36.61
CA VAL A 611 40.03 -22.31 36.91
C VAL A 611 41.54 -22.26 37.31
N VAL A 612 42.42 -21.36 36.82
CA VAL A 612 42.59 -19.87 36.99
C VAL A 612 43.49 -19.29 35.82
N ALA A 613 43.90 -18.01 35.62
CA ALA A 613 43.82 -16.71 36.34
C ALA A 613 43.88 -15.42 35.45
N PHE A 614 43.60 -14.31 36.13
CA PHE A 614 43.76 -12.85 35.92
C PHE A 614 44.94 -12.20 35.11
N ILE A 615 44.58 -11.23 34.24
CA ILE A 615 44.92 -9.77 34.23
C ILE A 615 46.26 -9.16 33.66
N ILE A 616 46.11 -8.05 32.90
CA ILE A 616 47.03 -6.97 32.44
C ILE A 616 48.24 -7.30 31.51
N TYR A 617 48.26 -6.76 30.28
CA TYR A 617 49.23 -5.72 29.83
C TYR A 617 48.84 -5.04 28.49
N GLU A 618 49.36 -3.83 28.25
CA GLU A 618 49.30 -3.11 26.95
C GLU A 618 50.53 -3.36 26.05
N GLY A 619 50.35 -3.16 24.74
CA GLY A 619 51.22 -2.24 23.99
C GLY A 619 52.44 -2.80 23.23
N ILE A 620 52.60 -2.29 21.99
CA ILE A 620 53.81 -2.26 21.13
C ILE A 620 54.37 -3.66 20.75
N ILE A 621 54.79 -4.03 19.53
CA ILE A 621 55.38 -3.41 18.32
C ILE A 621 54.78 -4.19 17.11
N GLY A 622 54.64 -3.74 15.86
CA GLY A 622 55.16 -2.56 15.15
C GLY A 622 55.97 -2.98 13.90
N ASN A 623 56.00 -2.13 12.86
CA ASN A 623 56.84 -2.19 11.65
C ASN A 623 56.65 -3.31 10.58
N HIS A 624 56.48 -2.82 9.33
CA HIS A 624 56.99 -3.35 8.05
C HIS A 624 56.56 -4.76 7.54
N CYS A 625 56.43 -5.02 6.23
CA CYS A 625 56.17 -4.18 5.05
C CYS A 625 55.62 -5.13 3.96
N SER A 626 54.48 -4.90 3.30
CA SER A 626 54.39 -3.90 2.24
C SER A 626 52.95 -3.80 1.71
N LYS A 627 52.54 -2.61 1.27
CA LYS A 627 51.32 -2.42 0.46
C LYS A 627 51.72 -2.22 -0.99
N SER A 628 51.62 -3.26 -1.81
CA SER A 628 51.60 -3.06 -3.27
C SER A 628 50.26 -2.44 -3.66
N SER A 629 50.33 -1.31 -4.35
CA SER A 629 49.19 -0.48 -4.73
C SER A 629 48.26 -1.18 -5.73
N LEU A 630 46.96 -1.22 -5.42
CA LEU A 630 45.91 -1.18 -6.44
C LEU A 630 44.76 -0.27 -5.99
N MET A 631 44.99 1.04 -6.01
CA MET A 631 43.91 2.02 -5.81
C MET A 631 43.00 2.02 -7.04
N CYS A 632 41.87 1.32 -6.97
CA CYS A 632 40.82 1.47 -7.98
C CYS A 632 40.18 2.86 -7.83
N SER A 633 40.64 3.81 -8.64
CA SER A 633 40.18 5.20 -8.62
C SER A 633 38.76 5.29 -9.18
N VAL A 634 37.76 5.42 -8.30
CA VAL A 634 36.39 5.80 -8.67
C VAL A 634 36.39 7.27 -9.09
N THR A 635 36.89 7.53 -10.30
CA THR A 635 36.75 8.81 -10.98
C THR A 635 35.27 9.11 -11.15
N ARG A 636 34.81 10.26 -10.64
CA ARG A 636 33.50 10.80 -11.00
C ARG A 636 33.55 11.20 -12.47
N ARG A 637 33.21 10.26 -13.37
CA ARG A 637 32.83 10.62 -14.74
C ARG A 637 31.68 11.62 -14.67
N MET A 638 31.72 12.65 -15.52
CA MET A 638 30.55 13.48 -15.75
C MET A 638 29.41 12.61 -16.33
N PRO A 639 28.14 12.92 -16.05
CA PRO A 639 27.03 12.25 -16.73
C PRO A 639 27.14 12.50 -18.24
N ARG A 640 26.93 11.45 -19.04
CA ARG A 640 26.93 11.54 -20.50
C ARG A 640 25.78 12.43 -20.98
N THR A 641 26.03 13.16 -22.06
CA THR A 641 25.02 13.85 -22.87
C THR A 641 24.05 12.86 -23.52
N PHE A 642 22.92 13.37 -24.05
CA PHE A 642 21.95 12.53 -24.75
C PHE A 642 22.55 11.89 -26.00
N GLU A 643 23.44 12.61 -26.66
CA GLU A 643 24.18 12.22 -27.86
C GLU A 643 25.17 11.08 -27.53
N GLU A 644 25.90 11.20 -26.42
CA GLU A 644 26.80 10.14 -25.93
C GLU A 644 26.07 8.90 -25.41
N GLU A 645 24.88 9.04 -24.82
CA GLU A 645 24.02 7.90 -24.47
C GLU A 645 23.49 7.20 -25.73
N CYS A 646 23.02 7.98 -26.72
CA CYS A 646 22.53 7.44 -28.00
C CYS A 646 23.64 6.76 -28.83
N ALA A 647 24.91 7.12 -28.68
CA ALA A 647 26.02 6.46 -29.37
C ALA A 647 26.14 4.95 -29.05
N PHE A 648 25.59 4.49 -27.93
CA PHE A 648 25.51 3.06 -27.58
C PHE A 648 24.29 2.35 -28.17
N ILE A 649 23.30 3.09 -28.70
CA ILE A 649 22.02 2.57 -29.17
C ILE A 649 22.02 2.53 -30.70
N GLU A 650 21.96 1.32 -31.25
CA GLU A 650 22.04 1.06 -32.69
C GLU A 650 20.73 0.47 -33.20
N ARG A 651 20.12 1.08 -34.22
CA ARG A 651 18.98 0.52 -34.93
C ARG A 651 19.47 -0.60 -35.84
N VAL A 652 19.07 -1.84 -35.56
CA VAL A 652 19.53 -3.08 -36.24
C VAL A 652 18.43 -3.76 -37.07
N GLY A 653 17.27 -3.12 -37.20
CA GLY A 653 16.17 -3.55 -38.05
C GLY A 653 15.04 -2.52 -38.10
N GLU A 654 13.99 -2.80 -38.87
CA GLU A 654 12.82 -1.90 -39.04
C GLU A 654 12.13 -1.56 -37.71
N CYS A 655 12.09 -2.52 -36.80
CA CYS A 655 11.45 -2.41 -35.49
C CYS A 655 12.42 -2.69 -34.33
N LYS A 656 13.73 -2.86 -34.58
CA LYS A 656 14.67 -3.49 -33.62
C LYS A 656 15.89 -2.63 -33.33
N PHE A 657 16.23 -2.52 -32.05
CA PHE A 657 17.38 -1.79 -31.53
C PHE A 657 18.28 -2.69 -30.68
N LYS A 658 19.57 -2.34 -30.64
CA LYS A 658 20.64 -3.00 -29.89
C LYS A 658 21.35 -1.96 -29.02
N ILE A 659 21.48 -2.24 -27.74
CA ILE A 659 22.17 -1.43 -26.74
C ILE A 659 23.51 -2.09 -26.44
N LYS A 660 24.60 -1.43 -26.85
CA LYS A 660 25.97 -1.92 -26.74
C LYS A 660 26.44 -1.99 -25.28
N LYS A 661 27.32 -2.94 -24.99
CA LYS A 661 28.02 -3.01 -23.70
C LYS A 661 28.72 -1.68 -23.38
N GLY A 662 28.66 -1.27 -22.12
CA GLY A 662 29.13 0.05 -21.66
C GLY A 662 28.06 1.14 -21.65
N PHE A 663 26.85 0.87 -22.15
CA PHE A 663 25.69 1.74 -21.92
C PHE A 663 25.34 1.81 -20.42
N CYS A 664 25.43 0.69 -19.70
CA CYS A 664 25.50 0.68 -18.24
C CYS A 664 26.84 0.06 -17.79
N PRO A 665 27.30 0.36 -16.56
CA PRO A 665 28.41 -0.36 -15.95
C PRO A 665 28.14 -1.87 -15.89
N ASN A 666 29.21 -2.66 -15.97
CA ASN A 666 29.20 -4.11 -15.69
C ASN A 666 28.25 -4.98 -16.55
N MET A 667 27.83 -4.51 -17.74
CA MET A 667 26.99 -5.27 -18.67
C MET A 667 27.65 -6.60 -19.11
N ASN A 668 27.11 -7.72 -18.60
CA ASN A 668 27.51 -9.09 -18.93
C ASN A 668 27.08 -9.50 -20.34
N VAL A 669 25.94 -8.97 -20.81
CA VAL A 669 25.39 -9.13 -22.17
C VAL A 669 25.12 -7.78 -22.82
N GLU A 670 24.80 -7.75 -24.11
CA GLU A 670 24.14 -6.58 -24.71
C GLU A 670 22.65 -6.56 -24.33
N ALA A 671 21.96 -5.45 -24.54
CA ALA A 671 20.49 -5.39 -24.46
C ALA A 671 19.87 -5.11 -25.84
N ARG A 672 18.58 -5.39 -25.98
CA ARG A 672 17.80 -5.18 -27.21
C ARG A 672 16.43 -4.61 -26.86
N PHE A 673 15.83 -3.83 -27.75
CA PHE A 673 14.41 -3.49 -27.64
C PHE A 673 13.72 -3.41 -29.00
N TYR A 674 12.41 -3.64 -29.00
CA TYR A 674 11.57 -3.62 -30.19
C TYR A 674 10.60 -2.43 -30.15
N VAL A 675 10.73 -1.46 -31.05
CA VAL A 675 9.76 -0.36 -31.23
C VAL A 675 9.69 0.07 -32.71
N ASN A 676 8.48 0.34 -33.20
CA ASN A 676 8.27 0.99 -34.50
C ASN A 676 8.52 2.52 -34.42
N LYS A 677 8.45 3.21 -35.57
CA LYS A 677 8.71 4.66 -35.70
C LYS A 677 7.76 5.57 -34.88
N LYS A 678 6.58 5.08 -34.46
CA LYS A 678 5.64 5.84 -33.62
C LYS A 678 5.90 5.67 -32.12
N LEU A 679 6.37 4.49 -31.72
CA LEU A 679 6.72 4.16 -30.33
C LEU A 679 8.14 4.62 -29.96
N GLU A 680 9.04 4.70 -30.96
CA GLU A 680 10.43 5.17 -30.84
C GLU A 680 10.57 6.53 -30.11
N PRO A 681 9.81 7.60 -30.43
CA PRO A 681 9.89 8.88 -29.72
C PRO A 681 9.72 8.78 -28.21
N LEU A 682 8.79 7.93 -27.72
CA LEU A 682 8.52 7.78 -26.29
C LEU A 682 9.76 7.28 -25.52
N MET A 683 10.53 6.37 -26.12
CA MET A 683 11.72 5.77 -25.50
C MET A 683 12.90 6.75 -25.46
N PHE A 684 13.11 7.49 -26.55
CA PHE A 684 14.19 8.48 -26.62
C PHE A 684 13.85 9.78 -25.88
N GLU A 685 12.57 10.15 -25.74
CA GLU A 685 12.16 11.27 -24.88
C GLU A 685 12.35 10.93 -23.39
N GLU A 686 11.95 9.74 -22.94
CA GLU A 686 12.20 9.28 -21.57
C GLU A 686 13.70 9.29 -21.23
N LEU A 687 14.54 8.77 -22.13
CA LEU A 687 16.00 8.83 -22.00
C LEU A 687 16.53 10.26 -21.96
N ARG A 688 16.11 11.14 -22.87
CA ARG A 688 16.53 12.56 -22.93
C ARG A 688 16.15 13.33 -21.67
N ASN A 689 14.93 13.14 -21.19
CA ASN A 689 14.41 13.82 -19.99
C ASN A 689 15.23 13.48 -18.73
N SER A 690 15.78 12.26 -18.64
CA SER A 690 16.63 11.82 -17.51
C SER A 690 18.03 12.48 -17.44
N ILE A 691 18.46 13.16 -18.51
CA ILE A 691 19.83 13.71 -18.63
C ILE A 691 19.83 15.20 -18.32
N GLY A 692 18.79 15.92 -18.76
CA GLY A 692 18.69 17.38 -18.59
C GLY A 692 18.17 17.85 -17.23
N ARG A 693 17.54 16.98 -16.43
CA ARG A 693 17.00 17.31 -15.09
C ARG A 693 17.12 16.12 -14.16
N GLY A 694 17.47 16.37 -12.90
CA GLY A 694 17.20 15.41 -11.82
C GLY A 694 15.70 15.39 -11.56
N VAL A 695 15.03 14.30 -11.91
CA VAL A 695 13.58 14.13 -11.77
C VAL A 695 13.33 12.87 -10.95
N GLY A 696 12.56 12.99 -9.86
CA GLY A 696 12.14 11.85 -9.06
C GLY A 696 11.23 10.92 -9.87
N GLY A 697 11.63 9.66 -9.99
CA GLY A 697 10.94 8.65 -10.80
C GLY A 697 11.78 7.37 -10.93
N PHE A 698 11.25 6.37 -11.63
CA PHE A 698 12.05 5.21 -12.04
C PHE A 698 13.08 5.62 -13.11
N LEU A 699 14.20 4.90 -13.19
CA LEU A 699 15.16 5.07 -14.29
C LEU A 699 14.47 4.76 -15.63
N PRO A 700 14.81 5.48 -16.74
CA PRO A 700 14.25 5.19 -18.06
C PRO A 700 14.36 3.72 -18.43
N ALA A 701 13.35 3.18 -19.10
CA ALA A 701 13.22 1.76 -19.37
C ALA A 701 14.42 1.23 -20.18
N VAL A 702 14.93 2.04 -21.11
CA VAL A 702 16.16 1.78 -21.87
C VAL A 702 17.38 1.59 -20.95
N ARG A 703 17.51 2.39 -19.89
CA ARG A 703 18.57 2.26 -18.87
C ARG A 703 18.35 1.07 -17.94
N GLN A 704 17.08 0.73 -17.65
CA GLN A 704 16.74 -0.47 -16.89
C GLN A 704 17.14 -1.76 -17.64
N LEU A 705 16.91 -1.82 -18.97
CA LEU A 705 17.44 -2.92 -19.81
C LEU A 705 18.96 -3.09 -19.66
N GLY A 706 19.71 -1.99 -19.69
CA GLY A 706 21.17 -1.98 -19.51
C GLY A 706 21.61 -2.39 -18.09
N ASN A 707 20.83 -2.08 -17.06
CA ASN A 707 21.09 -2.54 -15.70
C ASN A 707 20.79 -4.03 -15.51
N VAL A 708 19.70 -4.53 -16.11
CA VAL A 708 19.35 -5.97 -16.13
C VAL A 708 20.40 -6.77 -16.91
N ALA A 709 20.95 -6.21 -18.00
CA ALA A 709 22.08 -6.79 -18.74
C ALA A 709 23.38 -6.89 -17.93
N ALA A 710 23.46 -6.28 -16.73
CA ALA A 710 24.58 -6.39 -15.79
C ALA A 710 24.34 -7.43 -14.68
N LEU A 711 23.20 -8.12 -14.64
CA LEU A 711 22.93 -9.17 -13.65
C LEU A 711 23.80 -10.42 -13.89
N PRO A 712 24.27 -11.12 -12.84
CA PRO A 712 25.09 -12.33 -13.00
C PRO A 712 24.33 -13.50 -13.65
N GLY A 713 25.01 -14.26 -14.52
CA GLY A 713 24.47 -15.47 -15.16
C GLY A 713 23.41 -15.26 -16.25
N ILE A 714 23.07 -14.02 -16.59
CA ILE A 714 22.18 -13.69 -17.71
C ILE A 714 22.79 -14.17 -19.05
N VAL A 715 21.96 -14.73 -19.94
CA VAL A 715 22.36 -15.20 -21.28
C VAL A 715 21.67 -14.43 -22.40
N GLY A 716 22.33 -14.44 -23.56
CA GLY A 716 21.87 -13.77 -24.79
C GLY A 716 21.79 -12.25 -24.63
N PHE A 717 20.60 -11.75 -24.28
CA PHE A 717 20.29 -10.32 -24.18
C PHE A 717 19.29 -10.05 -23.05
N SER A 718 19.35 -8.85 -22.46
CA SER A 718 18.18 -8.25 -21.80
C SER A 718 17.27 -7.65 -22.88
N ILE A 719 15.99 -7.99 -22.90
CA ILE A 719 15.09 -7.69 -24.04
C ILE A 719 13.91 -6.83 -23.59
N GLY A 720 13.66 -5.73 -24.29
CA GLY A 720 12.46 -4.89 -24.18
C GLY A 720 11.47 -5.12 -25.34
N LEU A 721 10.22 -5.38 -25.00
CA LEU A 721 9.09 -5.50 -25.95
C LEU A 721 8.46 -4.12 -26.24
N PRO A 722 7.56 -3.95 -27.24
CA PRO A 722 7.15 -2.61 -27.67
C PRO A 722 6.26 -1.85 -26.67
N ASP A 723 5.62 -2.58 -25.76
CA ASP A 723 4.94 -2.09 -24.57
C ASP A 723 5.89 -1.58 -23.47
N ILE A 724 7.22 -1.73 -23.62
CA ILE A 724 8.22 -1.38 -22.60
C ILE A 724 8.10 0.02 -21.99
N HIS A 725 8.09 0.09 -20.67
CA HIS A 725 8.08 1.33 -19.89
C HIS A 725 8.70 1.13 -18.51
N SER A 726 9.12 2.22 -17.86
CA SER A 726 9.88 2.17 -16.60
C SER A 726 9.10 1.48 -15.47
N GLY A 727 9.80 0.65 -14.68
CA GLY A 727 9.22 -0.16 -13.59
C GLY A 727 10.19 -0.38 -12.43
N TYR A 728 9.83 -1.23 -11.46
CA TYR A 728 10.70 -1.51 -10.31
C TYR A 728 11.92 -2.38 -10.71
N GLY A 729 13.10 -1.77 -10.81
CA GLY A 729 14.37 -2.42 -11.18
C GLY A 729 14.44 -2.83 -12.65
N PHE A 730 13.72 -3.90 -13.01
CA PHE A 730 13.41 -4.23 -14.39
C PHE A 730 12.31 -3.28 -14.89
N SER A 731 12.36 -2.87 -16.16
CA SER A 731 11.24 -2.24 -16.82
C SER A 731 10.06 -3.22 -16.96
N ILE A 732 8.84 -2.71 -17.08
CA ILE A 732 7.69 -3.50 -17.54
C ILE A 732 7.82 -3.65 -19.05
N GLY A 733 7.48 -4.81 -19.63
CA GLY A 733 7.84 -5.19 -21.00
C GLY A 733 9.24 -5.78 -21.12
N ASN A 734 9.85 -6.26 -20.03
CA ASN A 734 11.23 -6.78 -20.02
C ASN A 734 11.28 -8.31 -19.84
N ILE A 735 12.15 -8.94 -20.63
CA ILE A 735 12.52 -10.35 -20.55
C ILE A 735 14.02 -10.45 -20.24
N ALA A 736 14.39 -11.36 -19.35
CA ALA A 736 15.77 -11.81 -19.16
C ALA A 736 15.80 -13.32 -18.90
N ALA A 737 16.82 -14.02 -19.38
CA ALA A 737 16.99 -15.44 -19.15
C ALA A 737 18.33 -15.72 -18.47
N PHE A 738 18.33 -16.62 -17.49
CA PHE A 738 19.51 -16.99 -16.68
C PHE A 738 19.76 -18.49 -16.79
N ASP A 739 21.01 -18.89 -17.02
CA ASP A 739 21.36 -20.30 -17.27
C ASP A 739 21.32 -21.14 -15.99
N CYS A 740 20.45 -22.15 -15.93
CA CYS A 740 20.28 -22.99 -14.74
C CYS A 740 21.49 -23.88 -14.43
N SER A 741 22.43 -24.08 -15.37
CA SER A 741 23.68 -24.78 -15.08
C SER A 741 24.72 -23.92 -14.35
N LYS A 742 24.57 -22.59 -14.40
CA LYS A 742 25.55 -21.62 -13.90
C LYS A 742 25.28 -21.25 -12.43
N LYS A 743 26.30 -21.39 -11.57
CA LYS A 743 26.20 -21.10 -10.13
C LYS A 743 25.97 -19.62 -9.83
N GLU A 744 26.38 -18.75 -10.74
CA GLU A 744 26.20 -17.31 -10.65
C GLU A 744 24.79 -16.84 -10.98
N SER A 745 23.97 -17.62 -11.69
CA SER A 745 22.63 -17.26 -12.13
C SER A 745 21.70 -16.87 -10.97
N VAL A 746 20.82 -15.91 -11.22
CA VAL A 746 19.99 -15.28 -10.20
C VAL A 746 18.49 -15.35 -10.50
N ILE A 747 17.70 -15.20 -9.44
CA ILE A 747 16.26 -14.96 -9.46
C ILE A 747 15.98 -13.61 -8.79
N SER A 748 15.13 -12.77 -9.40
CA SER A 748 14.78 -11.44 -8.89
C SER A 748 13.27 -11.21 -8.90
N PRO A 749 12.63 -10.89 -7.76
CA PRO A 749 11.25 -10.42 -7.70
C PRO A 749 11.03 -9.14 -8.52
N GLY A 750 12.07 -8.30 -8.63
CA GLY A 750 12.07 -7.13 -9.51
C GLY A 750 11.86 -7.48 -10.98
N GLY A 751 12.30 -8.67 -11.43
CA GLY A 751 12.12 -9.21 -12.78
C GLY A 751 10.87 -10.04 -13.02
N VAL A 752 10.07 -10.28 -11.97
CA VAL A 752 8.75 -10.91 -12.05
C VAL A 752 7.64 -9.85 -11.95
N GLY A 753 7.81 -8.88 -11.06
CA GLY A 753 6.78 -7.91 -10.69
C GLY A 753 6.08 -8.28 -9.38
N PHE A 754 5.37 -7.30 -8.79
CA PHE A 754 4.68 -7.50 -7.50
C PHE A 754 3.40 -8.31 -7.63
N ASP A 755 2.56 -8.07 -8.64
CA ASP A 755 1.43 -8.97 -8.90
C ASP A 755 1.90 -10.17 -9.74
N ILE A 756 2.32 -11.22 -9.02
CA ILE A 756 2.81 -12.49 -9.55
C ILE A 756 1.66 -13.18 -10.29
N ASN A 757 1.92 -13.71 -11.48
CA ASN A 757 0.92 -14.24 -12.40
C ASN A 757 -0.29 -13.29 -12.56
N CYS A 758 -0.05 -11.97 -12.58
CA CYS A 758 -0.93 -11.10 -13.35
C CYS A 758 -0.95 -11.60 -14.79
N GLY A 759 -2.16 -11.73 -15.35
CA GLY A 759 -2.41 -12.49 -16.56
C GLY A 759 -3.80 -12.26 -17.10
N VAL A 760 -4.03 -12.76 -18.31
CA VAL A 760 -5.25 -12.57 -19.09
C VAL A 760 -5.82 -13.94 -19.44
N ARG A 761 -7.14 -14.09 -19.36
CA ARG A 761 -7.92 -15.26 -19.77
C ARG A 761 -8.97 -14.81 -20.78
N LEU A 762 -9.22 -15.62 -21.81
CA LEU A 762 -10.24 -15.38 -22.82
C LEU A 762 -11.22 -16.55 -22.90
N ILE A 763 -12.50 -16.25 -22.84
CA ILE A 763 -13.63 -17.19 -22.90
C ILE A 763 -14.42 -16.86 -24.17
N ARG A 764 -14.75 -17.86 -25.01
CA ARG A 764 -15.61 -17.65 -26.19
C ARG A 764 -17.09 -17.83 -25.84
N THR A 765 -17.97 -17.51 -26.77
CA THR A 765 -19.40 -17.87 -26.74
C THR A 765 -19.86 -18.19 -28.16
N ASN A 766 -21.05 -18.76 -28.31
CA ASN A 766 -21.74 -18.87 -29.59
C ASN A 766 -22.64 -17.64 -29.92
N LEU A 767 -22.65 -16.62 -29.06
CA LEU A 767 -23.42 -15.39 -29.22
C LEU A 767 -22.71 -14.39 -30.15
N TYR A 768 -23.48 -13.49 -30.76
CA TYR A 768 -22.99 -12.39 -31.59
C TYR A 768 -23.41 -11.02 -31.02
N GLU A 769 -22.77 -9.95 -31.49
CA GLU A 769 -23.03 -8.57 -31.04
C GLU A 769 -24.52 -8.18 -31.16
N LYS A 770 -25.22 -8.70 -32.18
CA LYS A 770 -26.66 -8.54 -32.38
C LYS A 770 -27.53 -9.12 -31.23
N ASP A 771 -27.06 -10.20 -30.60
CA ASP A 771 -27.77 -10.95 -29.56
C ASP A 771 -27.50 -10.34 -28.18
N VAL A 772 -26.29 -9.80 -27.99
CA VAL A 772 -25.88 -9.14 -26.75
C VAL A 772 -26.30 -7.67 -26.69
N ALA A 773 -26.34 -6.95 -27.82
CA ALA A 773 -26.66 -5.52 -27.85
C ALA A 773 -27.97 -5.12 -27.13
N PRO A 774 -29.09 -5.87 -27.23
CA PRO A 774 -30.33 -5.55 -26.51
C PRO A 774 -30.21 -5.67 -24.99
N VAL A 775 -29.41 -6.62 -24.49
CA VAL A 775 -29.24 -6.91 -23.06
C VAL A 775 -27.94 -6.38 -22.48
N LYS A 776 -27.13 -5.65 -23.26
CA LYS A 776 -25.76 -5.24 -22.93
C LYS A 776 -25.61 -4.59 -21.55
N GLU A 777 -26.49 -3.64 -21.20
CA GLU A 777 -26.45 -2.97 -19.90
C GLU A 777 -26.83 -3.91 -18.74
N GLN A 778 -27.77 -4.84 -18.96
CA GLN A 778 -28.16 -5.88 -18.00
C GLN A 778 -27.02 -6.88 -17.80
N LEU A 779 -26.39 -7.35 -18.88
CA LEU A 779 -25.24 -8.25 -18.84
C LEU A 779 -24.05 -7.62 -18.09
N THR A 780 -23.80 -6.33 -18.32
CA THR A 780 -22.73 -5.59 -17.61
C THR A 780 -23.07 -5.42 -16.13
N GLN A 781 -24.34 -5.23 -15.79
CA GLN A 781 -24.75 -5.17 -14.38
C GLN A 781 -24.62 -6.54 -13.72
N ALA A 782 -25.14 -7.61 -14.33
CA ALA A 782 -25.02 -8.97 -13.82
C ALA A 782 -23.54 -9.37 -13.61
N LEU A 783 -22.67 -9.15 -14.60
CA LEU A 783 -21.24 -9.42 -14.46
C LEU A 783 -20.58 -8.59 -13.33
N PHE A 784 -21.05 -7.38 -13.04
CA PHE A 784 -20.58 -6.55 -11.91
C PHE A 784 -21.08 -7.08 -10.56
N ASP A 785 -22.30 -7.61 -10.51
CA ASP A 785 -22.91 -8.16 -9.30
C ASP A 785 -22.34 -9.54 -8.95
N TYR A 786 -22.03 -10.37 -9.96
CA TYR A 786 -21.42 -11.71 -9.80
C TYR A 786 -19.89 -11.68 -9.59
N ILE A 787 -19.18 -10.63 -10.01
CA ILE A 787 -17.70 -10.53 -9.91
C ILE A 787 -17.33 -9.41 -8.91
N PRO A 788 -16.90 -9.72 -7.67
CA PRO A 788 -16.49 -8.71 -6.71
C PRO A 788 -15.30 -7.87 -7.20
N VAL A 789 -15.49 -6.54 -7.21
CA VAL A 789 -14.52 -5.54 -7.68
C VAL A 789 -14.00 -4.64 -6.56
N GLY A 790 -12.81 -4.08 -6.76
CA GLY A 790 -12.26 -2.99 -5.94
C GLY A 790 -11.19 -3.41 -4.92
N VAL A 791 -10.75 -2.44 -4.12
CA VAL A 791 -9.76 -2.66 -3.05
C VAL A 791 -10.48 -3.11 -1.77
N GLY A 792 -10.16 -4.32 -1.28
CA GLY A 792 -10.73 -4.87 -0.04
C GLY A 792 -12.05 -5.63 -0.21
N SER A 793 -12.57 -5.76 -1.44
CA SER A 793 -13.69 -6.65 -1.78
C SER A 793 -13.44 -8.08 -1.30
N ARG A 794 -14.49 -8.77 -0.86
CA ARG A 794 -14.44 -10.20 -0.52
C ARG A 794 -14.84 -11.07 -1.71
N GLY A 795 -14.27 -12.27 -1.80
CA GLY A 795 -14.65 -13.29 -2.78
C GLY A 795 -16.11 -13.72 -2.67
N ALA A 796 -16.72 -14.03 -3.81
CA ALA A 796 -18.07 -14.61 -3.89
C ALA A 796 -18.12 -16.09 -3.48
N ILE A 797 -16.97 -16.79 -3.55
CA ILE A 797 -16.82 -18.19 -3.17
C ILE A 797 -16.34 -18.26 -1.71
N PRO A 798 -17.07 -18.94 -0.79
CA PRO A 798 -16.63 -19.14 0.59
C PRO A 798 -15.29 -19.90 0.66
N MET A 799 -14.41 -19.50 1.58
CA MET A 799 -13.07 -20.09 1.70
C MET A 799 -12.57 -20.09 3.14
N SER A 800 -12.08 -21.25 3.60
CA SER A 800 -11.36 -21.39 4.86
C SER A 800 -9.84 -21.19 4.68
N ALA A 801 -9.12 -21.14 5.81
CA ALA A 801 -7.67 -21.10 5.79
C ALA A 801 -7.00 -22.41 5.30
N ALA A 802 -7.74 -23.53 5.29
CA ALA A 802 -7.26 -24.81 4.74
C ALA A 802 -7.40 -24.83 3.22
N ASP A 803 -8.55 -24.43 2.67
CA ASP A 803 -8.78 -24.39 1.23
C ASP A 803 -7.81 -23.43 0.53
N LEU A 804 -7.40 -22.34 1.20
CA LEU A 804 -6.35 -21.46 0.69
C LEU A 804 -4.98 -22.16 0.61
N VAL A 805 -4.67 -23.09 1.50
CA VAL A 805 -3.42 -23.90 1.41
C VAL A 805 -3.51 -24.86 0.23
N ASP A 806 -4.64 -25.56 0.07
CA ASP A 806 -4.88 -26.40 -1.11
C ASP A 806 -4.75 -25.57 -2.40
N CYS A 807 -5.40 -24.41 -2.51
CA CYS A 807 -5.30 -23.51 -3.67
C CYS A 807 -3.86 -23.14 -4.05
N LEU A 808 -3.00 -22.92 -3.05
CA LEU A 808 -1.60 -22.57 -3.25
C LEU A 808 -0.78 -23.74 -3.83
N GLU A 809 -1.11 -24.99 -3.52
CA GLU A 809 -0.33 -26.17 -3.93
C GLU A 809 -0.96 -26.96 -5.10
N MET A 810 -2.29 -26.83 -5.28
CA MET A 810 -3.09 -27.49 -6.31
C MET A 810 -3.41 -26.59 -7.52
N GLY A 811 -3.43 -25.26 -7.38
CA GLY A 811 -3.85 -24.39 -8.47
C GLY A 811 -5.24 -24.78 -8.99
N MET A 812 -5.42 -24.84 -10.31
CA MET A 812 -6.72 -25.23 -10.91
C MET A 812 -7.16 -26.68 -10.65
N ASP A 813 -6.29 -27.57 -10.13
CA ASP A 813 -6.75 -28.88 -9.62
C ASP A 813 -7.73 -28.70 -8.45
N TRP A 814 -7.64 -27.60 -7.69
CA TRP A 814 -8.61 -27.27 -6.64
C TRP A 814 -9.95 -26.82 -7.23
N THR A 815 -9.96 -25.90 -8.20
CA THR A 815 -11.24 -25.46 -8.81
C THR A 815 -11.96 -26.56 -9.57
N LEU A 816 -11.21 -27.52 -10.13
CA LEU A 816 -11.80 -28.72 -10.74
C LEU A 816 -12.40 -29.66 -9.68
N ARG A 817 -11.72 -29.85 -8.54
CA ARG A 817 -12.21 -30.67 -7.41
C ARG A 817 -13.49 -30.11 -6.78
N GLU A 818 -13.55 -28.79 -6.60
CA GLU A 818 -14.71 -28.10 -5.99
C GLU A 818 -15.83 -27.76 -7.01
N GLY A 819 -15.65 -28.05 -8.30
CA GLY A 819 -16.66 -27.86 -9.35
C GLY A 819 -16.80 -26.42 -9.91
N TYR A 820 -15.80 -25.56 -9.69
CA TYR A 820 -15.77 -24.18 -10.22
C TYR A 820 -15.14 -24.06 -11.62
N SER A 821 -14.53 -25.13 -12.15
CA SER A 821 -13.98 -25.17 -13.51
C SER A 821 -14.25 -26.49 -14.21
N TRP A 822 -14.32 -26.46 -15.53
CA TRP A 822 -14.39 -27.64 -16.40
C TRP A 822 -12.99 -28.28 -16.56
N ALA A 823 -12.91 -29.48 -17.10
CA ALA A 823 -11.62 -30.16 -17.29
C ALA A 823 -10.81 -29.48 -18.41
N GLU A 824 -11.52 -29.04 -19.45
CA GLU A 824 -11.07 -28.36 -20.64
C GLU A 824 -10.47 -26.98 -20.32
N ASP A 825 -10.99 -26.30 -19.27
CA ASP A 825 -10.41 -25.05 -18.73
C ASP A 825 -8.98 -25.27 -18.22
N LYS A 826 -8.67 -26.47 -17.71
CA LYS A 826 -7.33 -26.80 -17.24
C LYS A 826 -6.38 -27.03 -18.41
N GLU A 827 -6.83 -27.74 -19.45
CA GLU A 827 -6.03 -28.02 -20.64
C GLU A 827 -5.68 -26.76 -21.43
N HIS A 828 -6.59 -25.80 -21.47
CA HIS A 828 -6.38 -24.49 -22.10
C HIS A 828 -5.69 -23.47 -21.18
N CYS A 829 -5.14 -23.89 -20.04
CA CYS A 829 -4.44 -22.99 -19.12
C CYS A 829 -2.92 -23.15 -19.22
N GLU A 830 -2.18 -22.04 -19.17
CA GLU A 830 -0.73 -22.07 -19.05
C GLU A 830 -0.29 -22.82 -17.77
N GLU A 831 0.74 -23.69 -17.87
CA GLU A 831 1.11 -24.69 -16.84
C GLU A 831 -0.03 -25.62 -16.39
N TYR A 832 -1.06 -25.83 -17.23
CA TYR A 832 -2.30 -26.50 -16.82
C TYR A 832 -2.92 -25.88 -15.55
N GLY A 833 -2.73 -24.56 -15.35
CA GLY A 833 -3.18 -23.82 -14.18
C GLY A 833 -2.48 -24.17 -12.87
N ARG A 834 -1.34 -24.87 -12.90
CA ARG A 834 -0.62 -25.33 -11.71
C ARG A 834 0.90 -25.46 -11.91
N MET A 835 1.66 -24.63 -11.21
CA MET A 835 3.10 -24.85 -10.99
C MET A 835 3.30 -25.86 -9.84
N LEU A 836 3.81 -27.04 -10.18
CA LEU A 836 3.97 -28.20 -9.28
C LEU A 836 4.97 -27.98 -8.14
N GLN A 837 5.92 -27.05 -8.31
CA GLN A 837 6.93 -26.69 -7.32
C GLN A 837 6.45 -25.68 -6.27
N ALA A 838 5.15 -25.39 -6.21
CA ALA A 838 4.57 -24.57 -5.17
C ALA A 838 4.72 -25.21 -3.77
N ASP A 839 4.93 -24.37 -2.76
CA ASP A 839 5.11 -24.78 -1.37
C ASP A 839 4.42 -23.72 -0.49
N ALA A 840 3.28 -24.06 0.09
CA ALA A 840 2.52 -23.11 0.89
C ALA A 840 3.25 -22.75 2.21
N THR A 841 4.29 -23.48 2.63
CA THR A 841 5.12 -23.07 3.77
C THR A 841 5.98 -21.85 3.46
N LYS A 842 6.26 -21.58 2.18
CA LYS A 842 7.05 -20.43 1.71
C LYS A 842 6.22 -19.17 1.46
N VAL A 843 4.89 -19.26 1.60
CA VAL A 843 3.98 -18.10 1.56
C VAL A 843 3.70 -17.63 2.98
N SER A 844 4.14 -16.41 3.31
CA SER A 844 4.06 -15.89 4.68
C SER A 844 2.63 -15.79 5.22
N THR A 845 2.47 -15.88 6.54
CA THR A 845 1.15 -15.69 7.20
C THR A 845 0.54 -14.32 6.88
N ARG A 846 1.37 -13.30 6.61
CA ARG A 846 0.91 -11.97 6.14
C ARG A 846 0.36 -12.05 4.71
N ALA A 847 1.05 -12.74 3.80
CA ALA A 847 0.60 -12.96 2.43
C ALA A 847 -0.72 -13.76 2.38
N LYS A 848 -0.82 -14.85 3.16
CA LYS A 848 -2.06 -15.64 3.29
C LYS A 848 -3.22 -14.81 3.85
N LYS A 849 -3.00 -14.04 4.93
CA LYS A 849 -4.03 -13.14 5.50
C LYS A 849 -4.52 -12.05 4.53
N ARG A 850 -3.65 -11.57 3.62
CA ARG A 850 -4.04 -10.63 2.55
C ARG A 850 -4.79 -11.32 1.40
N GLY A 851 -4.38 -12.53 1.02
CA GLY A 851 -4.99 -13.29 -0.07
C GLY A 851 -6.35 -13.91 0.26
N LEU A 852 -6.52 -14.43 1.48
CA LEU A 852 -7.72 -15.17 1.90
C LEU A 852 -9.05 -14.48 1.55
N PRO A 853 -9.29 -13.19 1.89
CA PRO A 853 -10.53 -12.53 1.50
C PRO A 853 -10.60 -12.16 0.01
N GLN A 854 -9.47 -12.14 -0.72
CA GLN A 854 -9.34 -11.57 -2.07
C GLN A 854 -9.40 -12.60 -3.21
N LEU A 855 -9.57 -13.90 -2.94
CA LEU A 855 -9.77 -14.90 -3.99
C LEU A 855 -11.17 -14.74 -4.62
N GLY A 856 -11.29 -14.96 -5.93
CA GLY A 856 -12.53 -14.71 -6.67
C GLY A 856 -12.85 -13.22 -6.76
N THR A 857 -11.82 -12.34 -6.82
CA THR A 857 -11.99 -10.89 -6.95
C THR A 857 -11.14 -10.32 -8.06
N LEU A 858 -11.68 -9.30 -8.73
CA LEU A 858 -10.99 -8.61 -9.82
C LEU A 858 -9.93 -7.63 -9.31
N GLY A 859 -10.29 -6.85 -8.29
CA GLY A 859 -9.46 -5.76 -7.81
C GLY A 859 -9.57 -4.46 -8.62
N ALA A 860 -8.51 -3.66 -8.51
CA ALA A 860 -8.39 -2.30 -9.06
C ALA A 860 -7.08 -2.14 -9.84
N GLY A 861 -6.87 -0.97 -10.44
CA GLY A 861 -5.71 -0.70 -11.31
C GLY A 861 -5.98 -1.15 -12.75
N ASN A 862 -5.02 -1.79 -13.42
CA ASN A 862 -5.17 -2.18 -14.83
C ASN A 862 -6.04 -3.44 -15.04
N HIS A 863 -6.51 -4.09 -13.98
CA HIS A 863 -7.42 -5.24 -14.04
C HIS A 863 -8.80 -4.86 -14.57
N TYR A 864 -9.46 -5.79 -15.28
CA TYR A 864 -10.81 -5.61 -15.84
C TYR A 864 -11.48 -6.95 -16.15
N ALA A 865 -12.80 -6.94 -16.25
CA ALA A 865 -13.58 -7.94 -16.97
C ALA A 865 -14.27 -7.24 -18.14
N GLU A 866 -14.07 -7.71 -19.37
CA GLU A 866 -14.59 -7.08 -20.58
C GLU A 866 -15.35 -8.07 -21.46
N VAL A 867 -16.56 -7.69 -21.89
CA VAL A 867 -17.24 -8.36 -23.00
C VAL A 867 -16.80 -7.66 -24.28
N GLN A 868 -16.23 -8.43 -25.20
CA GLN A 868 -15.62 -7.95 -26.44
C GLN A 868 -16.20 -8.67 -27.65
N VAL A 869 -16.08 -8.06 -28.82
CA VAL A 869 -16.59 -8.55 -30.11
C VAL A 869 -15.43 -8.81 -31.07
N ILE A 870 -15.51 -9.89 -31.85
CA ILE A 870 -14.55 -10.20 -32.92
C ILE A 870 -14.66 -9.14 -34.04
N ASP A 871 -13.71 -8.21 -34.07
CA ASP A 871 -13.71 -7.02 -34.94
C ASP A 871 -12.99 -7.30 -36.27
N GLU A 872 -11.83 -7.98 -36.22
CA GLU A 872 -11.06 -8.42 -37.40
C GLU A 872 -10.44 -9.81 -37.17
N ILE A 873 -10.40 -10.64 -38.23
CA ILE A 873 -9.73 -11.95 -38.23
C ILE A 873 -8.62 -11.87 -39.29
N TYR A 874 -7.37 -12.06 -38.86
CA TYR A 874 -6.17 -12.02 -39.70
C TYR A 874 -5.72 -13.43 -40.11
N ASP A 875 -5.79 -14.39 -39.19
CA ASP A 875 -5.56 -15.81 -39.46
C ASP A 875 -6.84 -16.61 -39.21
N LYS A 876 -7.49 -17.03 -40.31
CA LYS A 876 -8.73 -17.81 -40.28
C LYS A 876 -8.53 -19.23 -39.75
N HIS A 877 -7.37 -19.84 -39.94
CA HIS A 877 -7.13 -21.21 -39.49
C HIS A 877 -6.95 -21.25 -37.97
N ALA A 878 -6.12 -20.34 -37.45
CA ALA A 878 -5.90 -20.22 -36.01
C ALA A 878 -7.14 -19.68 -35.28
N ALA A 879 -7.90 -18.74 -35.86
CA ALA A 879 -9.19 -18.32 -35.31
C ALA A 879 -10.19 -19.49 -35.23
N ALA A 880 -10.37 -20.25 -36.32
CA ALA A 880 -11.27 -21.40 -36.32
C ALA A 880 -10.88 -22.48 -35.30
N LYS A 881 -9.57 -22.69 -35.08
CA LYS A 881 -9.07 -23.57 -34.01
C LYS A 881 -9.34 -23.06 -32.60
N MET A 882 -9.45 -21.76 -32.40
CA MET A 882 -9.88 -21.14 -31.14
C MET A 882 -11.42 -21.06 -31.00
N GLY A 883 -12.18 -21.76 -31.86
CA GLY A 883 -13.64 -21.71 -31.87
C GLY A 883 -14.22 -20.34 -32.26
N ILE A 884 -13.45 -19.54 -33.01
CA ILE A 884 -13.86 -18.25 -33.56
C ILE A 884 -14.21 -18.46 -35.04
N ALA A 885 -15.50 -18.42 -35.37
CA ALA A 885 -16.00 -18.73 -36.70
C ALA A 885 -16.00 -17.53 -37.65
N GLU A 886 -16.54 -16.39 -37.21
CA GLU A 886 -16.70 -15.20 -38.03
C GLU A 886 -16.64 -13.89 -37.21
N LYS A 887 -16.74 -12.74 -37.90
CA LYS A 887 -16.80 -11.42 -37.26
C LYS A 887 -18.12 -11.24 -36.51
N GLY A 888 -18.09 -10.44 -35.45
CA GLY A 888 -19.27 -10.13 -34.64
C GLY A 888 -19.55 -11.13 -33.51
N GLN A 889 -18.87 -12.28 -33.46
CA GLN A 889 -18.97 -13.23 -32.34
C GLN A 889 -18.51 -12.57 -31.02
N VAL A 890 -19.05 -13.00 -29.89
CA VAL A 890 -18.79 -12.42 -28.56
C VAL A 890 -17.85 -13.29 -27.74
N VAL A 891 -16.93 -12.63 -27.04
CA VAL A 891 -15.94 -13.24 -26.14
C VAL A 891 -15.84 -12.42 -24.84
N VAL A 892 -15.36 -13.04 -23.77
CA VAL A 892 -15.13 -12.38 -22.47
C VAL A 892 -13.66 -12.46 -22.10
N MET A 893 -13.04 -11.32 -21.86
CA MET A 893 -11.65 -11.20 -21.43
C MET A 893 -11.57 -10.84 -19.94
N LEU A 894 -10.85 -11.65 -19.16
CA LEU A 894 -10.59 -11.43 -17.74
C LEU A 894 -9.10 -11.12 -17.53
N HIS A 895 -8.78 -9.94 -17.00
CA HIS A 895 -7.41 -9.54 -16.66
C HIS A 895 -7.28 -9.36 -15.14
N CYS A 896 -6.53 -10.25 -14.49
CA CYS A 896 -6.26 -10.21 -13.06
C CYS A 896 -5.06 -11.09 -12.66
N GLY A 897 -4.53 -10.90 -11.44
CA GLY A 897 -3.43 -11.68 -10.87
C GLY A 897 -3.67 -12.20 -9.45
N SER A 898 -2.55 -12.40 -8.73
CA SER A 898 -2.41 -12.89 -7.36
C SER A 898 -2.88 -11.95 -6.25
N ARG A 899 -3.40 -10.78 -6.59
CA ARG A 899 -3.98 -9.81 -5.65
C ARG A 899 -2.95 -9.39 -4.57
N GLY A 900 -3.40 -9.16 -3.33
CA GLY A 900 -2.52 -8.81 -2.22
C GLY A 900 -1.58 -9.93 -1.75
N LEU A 901 -1.74 -11.17 -2.22
CA LEU A 901 -0.92 -12.31 -1.81
C LEU A 901 0.44 -12.29 -2.51
N GLY A 902 0.48 -12.30 -3.84
CA GLY A 902 1.76 -12.29 -4.57
C GLY A 902 2.53 -10.99 -4.38
N HIS A 903 1.84 -9.85 -4.22
CA HIS A 903 2.49 -8.59 -3.82
C HIS A 903 3.24 -8.77 -2.49
N GLN A 904 2.64 -9.43 -1.51
CA GLN A 904 3.31 -9.66 -0.23
C GLN A 904 4.47 -10.65 -0.37
N VAL A 905 4.32 -11.73 -1.16
CA VAL A 905 5.42 -12.65 -1.46
C VAL A 905 6.61 -11.94 -2.11
N ALA A 906 6.37 -11.04 -3.07
CA ALA A 906 7.42 -10.22 -3.67
C ALA A 906 8.05 -9.24 -2.67
N THR A 907 7.25 -8.57 -1.83
CA THR A 907 7.74 -7.68 -0.76
C THR A 907 8.61 -8.43 0.25
N ASP A 908 8.17 -9.61 0.71
CA ASP A 908 8.87 -10.42 1.70
C ASP A 908 10.20 -10.94 1.13
N ALA A 909 10.20 -11.39 -0.14
CA ALA A 909 11.40 -11.88 -0.82
C ALA A 909 12.48 -10.80 -1.02
N LEU A 910 12.11 -9.56 -1.37
CA LEU A 910 13.08 -8.46 -1.55
C LEU A 910 13.92 -8.23 -0.28
N VAL A 911 13.31 -8.31 0.91
CA VAL A 911 13.99 -8.10 2.20
C VAL A 911 15.03 -9.19 2.50
N GLU A 912 14.78 -10.44 2.10
CA GLU A 912 15.73 -11.54 2.26
C GLU A 912 16.82 -11.51 1.17
N MET A 913 16.46 -11.13 -0.06
CA MET A 913 17.42 -11.05 -1.16
C MET A 913 18.45 -9.92 -0.98
N GLU A 914 18.10 -8.78 -0.36
CA GLU A 914 19.10 -7.77 0.02
C GLU A 914 20.20 -8.34 0.94
N LYS A 915 19.85 -9.27 1.84
CA LYS A 915 20.82 -9.98 2.69
C LYS A 915 21.63 -11.00 1.89
N ALA A 916 20.97 -11.76 1.00
CA ALA A 916 21.62 -12.74 0.14
C ALA A 916 22.69 -12.07 -0.77
N MET A 917 22.39 -10.91 -1.34
CA MET A 917 23.35 -10.15 -2.16
C MET A 917 24.59 -9.72 -1.36
N ALA A 918 24.40 -9.23 -0.14
CA ALA A 918 25.50 -8.83 0.74
C ALA A 918 26.39 -10.01 1.15
N ARG A 919 25.80 -11.21 1.34
CA ARG A 919 26.52 -12.46 1.57
C ARG A 919 27.25 -12.96 0.32
N ASP A 920 26.58 -12.95 -0.83
CA ASP A 920 27.01 -13.63 -2.07
C ASP A 920 27.82 -12.70 -3.01
N GLY A 921 28.22 -11.53 -2.51
CA GLY A 921 29.05 -10.53 -3.22
C GLY A 921 28.37 -9.89 -4.44
N ILE A 922 27.05 -9.91 -4.52
CA ILE A 922 26.30 -9.43 -5.69
C ILE A 922 26.19 -7.90 -5.62
N SER A 923 26.85 -7.21 -6.56
CA SER A 923 26.66 -5.78 -6.79
C SER A 923 25.79 -5.53 -8.02
N VAL A 924 24.96 -4.48 -7.97
CA VAL A 924 24.00 -4.10 -9.01
C VAL A 924 24.03 -2.59 -9.22
N ASN A 925 23.64 -2.14 -10.41
CA ASN A 925 23.58 -0.71 -10.76
C ASN A 925 22.37 0.01 -10.13
N ASP A 926 21.37 -0.72 -9.64
CA ASP A 926 20.14 -0.21 -9.04
C ASP A 926 19.70 -1.17 -7.92
N ARG A 927 19.42 -0.65 -6.72
CA ARG A 927 18.96 -1.44 -5.55
C ARG A 927 17.64 -2.18 -5.83
N GLN A 928 16.81 -1.67 -6.74
CA GLN A 928 15.55 -2.32 -7.14
C GLN A 928 15.75 -3.64 -7.92
N LEU A 929 16.99 -3.93 -8.36
CA LEU A 929 17.38 -5.23 -8.94
C LEU A 929 17.76 -6.27 -7.88
N ALA A 930 17.13 -6.23 -6.70
CA ALA A 930 17.44 -7.17 -5.62
C ALA A 930 17.20 -8.63 -6.07
N CYS A 931 18.16 -9.51 -5.83
CA CYS A 931 18.18 -10.87 -6.37
C CYS A 931 19.00 -11.85 -5.52
N ALA A 932 18.65 -13.13 -5.53
CA ALA A 932 19.45 -14.20 -4.92
C ALA A 932 19.96 -15.18 -5.99
N ARG A 933 21.00 -15.96 -5.68
CA ARG A 933 21.45 -17.07 -6.55
C ARG A 933 20.31 -18.08 -6.70
N LEU A 934 20.15 -18.63 -7.90
CA LEU A 934 18.99 -19.48 -8.25
C LEU A 934 18.79 -20.68 -7.31
N TYR A 935 19.89 -21.23 -6.79
CA TYR A 935 19.93 -22.38 -5.87
C TYR A 935 20.34 -22.02 -4.43
N SER A 936 20.33 -20.74 -4.04
CA SER A 936 20.40 -20.41 -2.61
C SER A 936 19.05 -20.69 -1.93
N ASN A 937 19.05 -20.77 -0.60
CA ASN A 937 17.81 -20.94 0.18
C ASN A 937 16.80 -19.83 -0.16
N GLU A 938 17.26 -18.58 -0.28
CA GLU A 938 16.39 -17.44 -0.60
C GLU A 938 15.85 -17.49 -2.04
N GLY A 939 16.67 -17.96 -2.99
CA GLY A 939 16.25 -18.15 -4.38
C GLY A 939 15.22 -19.26 -4.54
N GLN A 940 15.44 -20.40 -3.90
CA GLN A 940 14.51 -21.53 -3.91
C GLN A 940 13.21 -21.23 -3.14
N ASP A 941 13.29 -20.61 -1.97
CA ASP A 941 12.09 -20.24 -1.20
C ASP A 941 11.24 -19.21 -1.93
N TYR A 942 11.85 -18.23 -2.61
CA TYR A 942 11.10 -17.32 -3.48
C TYR A 942 10.50 -18.02 -4.71
N LEU A 943 11.24 -18.88 -5.41
CA LEU A 943 10.71 -19.65 -6.55
C LEU A 943 9.47 -20.45 -6.17
N LYS A 944 9.49 -21.11 -5.00
CA LYS A 944 8.37 -21.88 -4.45
C LYS A 944 7.20 -20.99 -4.01
N GLY A 945 7.47 -19.89 -3.30
CA GLY A 945 6.44 -18.93 -2.88
C GLY A 945 5.80 -18.20 -4.06
N MET A 946 6.56 -17.93 -5.12
CA MET A 946 6.10 -17.39 -6.40
C MET A 946 5.24 -18.39 -7.16
N ALA A 947 5.63 -19.68 -7.23
CA ALA A 947 4.80 -20.74 -7.79
C ALA A 947 3.46 -20.87 -7.06
N ALA A 948 3.47 -20.80 -5.73
CA ALA A 948 2.25 -20.78 -4.92
C ALA A 948 1.38 -19.53 -5.19
N ALA A 949 1.98 -18.34 -5.29
CA ALA A 949 1.26 -17.13 -5.67
C ALA A 949 0.70 -17.18 -7.11
N ALA A 950 1.38 -17.89 -8.02
CA ALA A 950 0.90 -18.14 -9.38
C ALA A 950 -0.30 -19.08 -9.40
N ASN A 951 -0.28 -20.15 -8.59
CA ASN A 951 -1.41 -21.06 -8.40
C ASN A 951 -2.65 -20.30 -7.87
N PHE A 952 -2.47 -19.44 -6.85
CA PHE A 952 -3.54 -18.58 -6.35
C PHE A 952 -4.14 -17.65 -7.44
N ALA A 953 -3.32 -17.13 -8.36
CA ALA A 953 -3.81 -16.28 -9.45
C ALA A 953 -4.61 -17.07 -10.53
N TRP A 954 -4.20 -18.30 -10.86
CA TRP A 954 -4.98 -19.16 -11.76
C TRP A 954 -6.30 -19.59 -11.12
N VAL A 955 -6.29 -19.95 -9.83
CA VAL A 955 -7.53 -20.17 -9.06
C VAL A 955 -8.39 -18.92 -9.08
N ASN A 956 -7.83 -17.73 -8.87
CA ASN A 956 -8.59 -16.47 -8.90
C ASN A 956 -9.28 -16.22 -10.26
N ARG A 957 -8.57 -16.39 -11.39
CA ARG A 957 -9.16 -16.30 -12.74
C ARG A 957 -10.17 -17.41 -13.03
N SER A 958 -9.96 -18.61 -12.47
CA SER A 958 -10.87 -19.74 -12.56
C SER A 958 -12.19 -19.50 -11.81
N CYS A 959 -12.13 -19.03 -10.56
CA CYS A 959 -13.29 -18.57 -9.79
C CYS A 959 -14.07 -17.44 -10.49
N MET A 960 -13.39 -16.50 -11.16
CA MET A 960 -14.06 -15.48 -11.96
C MET A 960 -14.63 -16.02 -13.29
N THR A 961 -14.05 -17.10 -13.85
CA THR A 961 -14.62 -17.81 -15.02
C THR A 961 -15.98 -18.40 -14.65
N PHE A 962 -16.10 -19.00 -13.47
CA PHE A 962 -17.37 -19.44 -12.91
C PHE A 962 -18.37 -18.28 -12.78
N CYS A 963 -17.99 -17.16 -12.16
CA CYS A 963 -18.86 -15.98 -12.04
C CYS A 963 -19.31 -15.42 -13.40
N VAL A 964 -18.43 -15.36 -14.40
CA VAL A 964 -18.78 -14.98 -15.79
C VAL A 964 -19.84 -15.93 -16.36
N ARG A 965 -19.64 -17.24 -16.23
CA ARG A 965 -20.60 -18.25 -16.71
C ARG A 965 -21.97 -18.11 -16.04
N GLN A 966 -22.03 -17.85 -14.72
CA GLN A 966 -23.29 -17.61 -14.02
C GLN A 966 -24.00 -16.32 -14.47
N ALA A 967 -23.25 -15.22 -14.65
CA ALA A 967 -23.82 -13.95 -15.10
C ALA A 967 -24.41 -14.03 -16.53
N PHE A 968 -23.74 -14.75 -17.44
CA PHE A 968 -24.27 -15.03 -18.78
C PHE A 968 -25.50 -15.97 -18.70
N ALA A 969 -25.42 -17.07 -17.97
CA ALA A 969 -26.53 -18.01 -17.82
C ALA A 969 -27.80 -17.33 -17.28
N ASN A 970 -27.66 -16.48 -16.27
CA ASN A 970 -28.75 -15.68 -15.71
C ASN A 970 -29.29 -14.61 -16.68
N THR A 971 -28.44 -14.03 -17.54
CA THR A 971 -28.87 -12.98 -18.50
C THR A 971 -29.58 -13.57 -19.73
N PHE A 972 -29.15 -14.73 -20.21
CA PHE A 972 -29.71 -15.37 -21.41
C PHE A 972 -30.71 -16.51 -21.11
N ASN A 973 -30.82 -16.93 -19.85
CA ASN A 973 -31.65 -18.07 -19.41
C ASN A 973 -31.32 -19.38 -20.16
N MET A 974 -30.03 -19.67 -20.27
CA MET A 974 -29.45 -20.85 -20.94
C MET A 974 -28.27 -21.37 -20.09
N GLN A 975 -27.87 -22.64 -20.21
CA GLN A 975 -26.68 -23.10 -19.49
C GLN A 975 -25.39 -22.54 -20.14
N PRO A 976 -24.28 -22.41 -19.39
CA PRO A 976 -23.02 -21.96 -19.98
C PRO A 976 -22.47 -22.88 -21.08
N ASP A 977 -22.90 -24.14 -21.10
CA ASP A 977 -22.58 -25.12 -22.17
C ASP A 977 -23.43 -24.86 -23.43
N ASP A 978 -24.74 -24.59 -23.29
CA ASP A 978 -25.61 -24.13 -24.38
C ASP A 978 -25.12 -22.82 -25.04
N LEU A 979 -24.43 -21.98 -24.27
CA LEU A 979 -23.81 -20.72 -24.69
C LEU A 979 -22.36 -20.89 -25.21
N ASP A 980 -21.86 -22.13 -25.25
CA ASP A 980 -20.52 -22.51 -25.71
C ASP A 980 -19.39 -21.73 -25.03
N MET A 981 -19.50 -21.56 -23.69
CA MET A 981 -18.62 -20.72 -22.86
C MET A 981 -17.26 -21.36 -22.55
N GLN A 982 -16.63 -21.95 -23.56
CA GLN A 982 -15.34 -22.62 -23.48
C GLN A 982 -14.18 -21.60 -23.37
N MET A 983 -13.12 -21.96 -22.65
CA MET A 983 -11.95 -21.10 -22.51
C MET A 983 -11.02 -21.26 -23.72
N ILE A 984 -10.68 -20.16 -24.40
CA ILE A 984 -9.71 -20.17 -25.50
C ILE A 984 -8.31 -20.40 -24.94
N TYR A 985 -7.88 -19.58 -23.99
CA TYR A 985 -6.60 -19.73 -23.30
C TYR A 985 -6.52 -18.88 -22.02
N ASP A 986 -5.55 -19.18 -21.15
CA ASP A 986 -5.13 -18.34 -20.01
C ASP A 986 -3.61 -18.18 -20.03
N THR A 987 -3.12 -16.94 -20.01
CA THR A 987 -1.69 -16.59 -20.09
C THR A 987 -1.24 -15.64 -18.99
N SER A 988 -0.11 -15.98 -18.36
CA SER A 988 0.62 -15.15 -17.41
C SER A 988 1.55 -14.15 -18.11
N HIS A 989 1.73 -12.96 -17.52
CA HIS A 989 2.71 -11.97 -18.01
C HIS A 989 3.66 -11.40 -16.93
N ASN A 990 3.54 -11.85 -15.68
CA ASN A 990 4.43 -11.54 -14.56
C ASN A 990 4.89 -12.83 -13.87
N VAL A 991 5.93 -13.50 -14.38
CA VAL A 991 6.36 -14.84 -13.89
C VAL A 991 7.85 -15.09 -14.19
N ALA A 992 8.50 -15.94 -13.39
CA ALA A 992 9.75 -16.59 -13.78
C ALA A 992 9.53 -18.10 -13.97
N LYS A 993 10.07 -18.67 -15.04
CA LYS A 993 9.87 -20.09 -15.39
C LYS A 993 11.17 -20.81 -15.74
N MET A 994 11.22 -22.11 -15.45
CA MET A 994 12.29 -22.99 -15.90
C MET A 994 11.88 -23.57 -17.26
N GLU A 995 12.58 -23.21 -18.32
CA GLU A 995 12.23 -23.58 -19.71
C GLU A 995 13.48 -24.04 -20.45
N GLU A 996 13.34 -24.99 -21.39
CA GLU A 996 14.43 -25.39 -22.27
C GLU A 996 14.44 -24.51 -23.53
N HIS A 997 15.61 -23.94 -23.84
CA HIS A 997 15.84 -23.09 -25.02
C HIS A 997 17.16 -23.47 -25.70
N LEU A 998 17.26 -23.26 -27.02
CA LEU A 998 18.49 -23.48 -27.78
C LEU A 998 19.42 -22.27 -27.67
N ILE A 999 20.48 -22.37 -26.87
CA ILE A 999 21.55 -21.38 -26.75
C ILE A 999 22.78 -21.89 -27.50
N ASP A 1000 23.29 -21.12 -28.45
CA ASP A 1000 24.42 -21.48 -29.32
C ASP A 1000 24.29 -22.90 -29.95
N GLY A 1001 23.05 -23.27 -30.30
CA GLY A 1001 22.71 -24.58 -30.88
C GLY A 1001 22.58 -25.73 -29.88
N ARG A 1002 22.60 -25.46 -28.56
CA ARG A 1002 22.53 -26.49 -27.50
C ARG A 1002 21.28 -26.33 -26.64
N PRO A 1003 20.53 -27.42 -26.36
CA PRO A 1003 19.48 -27.41 -25.35
C PRO A 1003 20.05 -26.96 -24.00
N THR A 1004 19.48 -25.89 -23.45
CA THR A 1004 19.93 -25.24 -22.22
C THR A 1004 18.70 -24.91 -21.38
N GLN A 1005 18.67 -25.36 -20.13
CA GLN A 1005 17.61 -25.00 -19.20
C GLN A 1005 17.85 -23.59 -18.67
N LEU A 1006 16.86 -22.70 -18.82
CA LEU A 1006 16.93 -21.29 -18.45
C LEU A 1006 15.83 -20.93 -17.45
N CYS A 1007 16.17 -20.08 -16.47
CA CYS A 1007 15.20 -19.34 -15.68
C CYS A 1007 14.83 -18.05 -16.45
N VAL A 1008 13.70 -18.08 -17.17
CA VAL A 1008 13.20 -16.96 -17.98
C VAL A 1008 12.29 -16.10 -17.13
N HIS A 1009 12.74 -14.88 -16.83
CA HIS A 1009 11.97 -13.83 -16.18
C HIS A 1009 11.14 -13.08 -17.22
N ARG A 1010 9.85 -12.89 -16.93
CA ARG A 1010 8.90 -12.13 -17.73
C ARG A 1010 8.10 -11.18 -16.84
N LYS A 1011 8.11 -9.89 -17.17
CA LYS A 1011 7.40 -8.83 -16.44
C LYS A 1011 6.72 -7.88 -17.41
N GLY A 1012 5.40 -7.90 -17.47
CA GLY A 1012 4.64 -7.35 -18.59
C GLY A 1012 5.04 -7.98 -19.92
N ALA A 1013 5.28 -9.29 -19.95
CA ALA A 1013 5.72 -10.03 -21.14
C ALA A 1013 5.09 -11.43 -21.14
N THR A 1014 4.42 -11.81 -22.22
CA THR A 1014 3.62 -13.04 -22.27
C THR A 1014 4.32 -14.14 -23.05
N ARG A 1015 4.28 -15.38 -22.54
CA ARG A 1015 4.82 -16.54 -23.27
C ARG A 1015 4.08 -16.76 -24.58
N ALA A 1016 4.80 -17.17 -25.61
CA ALA A 1016 4.37 -17.25 -27.00
C ALA A 1016 5.10 -18.40 -27.72
N PHE A 1017 4.92 -19.63 -27.23
CA PHE A 1017 5.59 -20.81 -27.81
C PHE A 1017 5.15 -21.09 -29.27
N PRO A 1018 6.07 -21.61 -30.12
CA PRO A 1018 5.83 -21.86 -31.54
C PRO A 1018 4.82 -23.01 -31.77
N PRO A 1019 4.37 -23.21 -33.03
CA PRO A 1019 3.78 -24.49 -33.44
C PRO A 1019 4.66 -25.68 -33.05
N HIS A 1020 4.04 -26.85 -32.89
CA HIS A 1020 4.67 -28.12 -32.53
C HIS A 1020 5.37 -28.17 -31.15
N HIS A 1021 5.26 -27.12 -30.33
CA HIS A 1021 5.86 -27.10 -29.00
C HIS A 1021 5.10 -28.01 -28.02
N PRO A 1022 5.74 -28.93 -27.28
CA PRO A 1022 5.04 -29.96 -26.50
C PRO A 1022 4.22 -29.43 -25.31
N LEU A 1023 4.41 -28.18 -24.89
CA LEU A 1023 3.68 -27.53 -23.78
C LEU A 1023 2.52 -26.62 -24.23
N ILE A 1024 1.98 -26.81 -25.44
CA ILE A 1024 0.77 -26.11 -25.90
C ILE A 1024 -0.38 -27.12 -26.15
N PRO A 1025 -1.66 -26.72 -26.00
CA PRO A 1025 -2.80 -27.62 -26.19
C PRO A 1025 -2.80 -28.30 -27.57
N VAL A 1026 -3.33 -29.51 -27.64
CA VAL A 1026 -3.31 -30.37 -28.84
C VAL A 1026 -3.91 -29.64 -30.06
N ASP A 1027 -5.01 -28.91 -29.87
CA ASP A 1027 -5.67 -28.17 -30.95
C ASP A 1027 -4.88 -26.98 -31.49
N TYR A 1028 -3.94 -26.45 -30.70
CA TYR A 1028 -3.08 -25.33 -31.08
C TYR A 1028 -1.69 -25.77 -31.55
N GLN A 1029 -1.41 -27.09 -31.61
CA GLN A 1029 -0.13 -27.63 -32.09
C GLN A 1029 0.24 -27.19 -33.51
N LEU A 1030 -0.74 -26.89 -34.37
CA LEU A 1030 -0.50 -26.39 -35.73
C LEU A 1030 -0.50 -24.85 -35.84
N THR A 1031 -0.92 -24.13 -34.80
CA THR A 1031 -1.09 -22.68 -34.80
C THR A 1031 -0.05 -21.93 -33.98
N GLY A 1032 0.60 -22.63 -33.04
CA GLY A 1032 1.39 -21.99 -31.98
C GLY A 1032 0.50 -21.54 -30.83
N GLN A 1033 1.12 -21.24 -29.69
CA GLN A 1033 0.43 -20.88 -28.46
C GLN A 1033 -0.42 -19.62 -28.66
N PRO A 1034 -1.71 -19.60 -28.25
CA PRO A 1034 -2.47 -18.36 -28.19
C PRO A 1034 -1.81 -17.38 -27.21
N VAL A 1035 -1.85 -16.09 -27.55
CA VAL A 1035 -1.36 -15.02 -26.69
C VAL A 1035 -2.42 -13.93 -26.60
N LEU A 1036 -2.79 -13.56 -25.38
CA LEU A 1036 -3.87 -12.63 -25.11
C LEU A 1036 -3.29 -11.25 -24.76
N ILE A 1037 -3.56 -10.26 -25.62
CA ILE A 1037 -2.99 -8.92 -25.54
C ILE A 1037 -4.08 -7.93 -25.14
N GLY A 1038 -4.02 -7.47 -23.90
CA GLY A 1038 -4.97 -6.52 -23.36
C GLY A 1038 -4.73 -5.10 -23.85
N GLY A 1039 -5.77 -4.44 -24.35
CA GLY A 1039 -5.76 -3.00 -24.60
C GLY A 1039 -5.95 -2.19 -23.31
N SER A 1040 -6.94 -1.32 -23.35
CA SER A 1040 -7.47 -0.52 -22.24
C SER A 1040 -8.97 -0.37 -22.44
N MET A 1041 -9.72 0.06 -21.41
CA MET A 1041 -11.20 0.06 -21.38
C MET A 1041 -11.93 0.81 -22.52
N GLY A 1042 -11.21 1.53 -23.39
CA GLY A 1042 -11.76 2.21 -24.57
C GLY A 1042 -10.94 2.00 -25.85
N THR A 1043 -10.15 0.93 -25.94
CA THR A 1043 -9.33 0.53 -27.11
C THR A 1043 -9.51 -0.95 -27.43
N CYS A 1044 -8.96 -1.41 -28.56
CA CYS A 1044 -9.05 -2.82 -28.95
C CYS A 1044 -8.08 -3.71 -28.17
N SER A 1045 -8.44 -4.98 -28.02
CA SER A 1045 -7.54 -6.05 -27.56
C SER A 1045 -7.20 -6.98 -28.73
N TYR A 1046 -6.21 -7.84 -28.60
CA TYR A 1046 -5.81 -8.77 -29.67
C TYR A 1046 -5.57 -10.19 -29.16
N VAL A 1047 -5.79 -11.17 -30.05
CA VAL A 1047 -5.24 -12.52 -29.92
C VAL A 1047 -4.15 -12.70 -30.95
N LEU A 1048 -2.97 -13.13 -30.51
CA LEU A 1048 -1.82 -13.47 -31.33
C LEU A 1048 -1.51 -14.96 -31.23
N THR A 1049 -0.59 -15.45 -32.05
CA THR A 1049 0.03 -16.78 -31.94
C THR A 1049 1.55 -16.69 -31.82
N GLY A 1050 2.15 -17.63 -31.09
CA GLY A 1050 3.60 -17.79 -31.00
C GLY A 1050 4.25 -18.28 -32.30
N THR A 1051 5.57 -18.10 -32.42
CA THR A 1051 6.32 -18.34 -33.67
C THR A 1051 7.72 -18.87 -33.41
N ASP A 1052 8.31 -19.61 -34.36
CA ASP A 1052 9.67 -20.15 -34.26
C ASP A 1052 10.72 -19.04 -34.13
N ARG A 1053 10.50 -17.93 -34.83
CA ARG A 1053 11.33 -16.74 -34.73
C ARG A 1053 11.20 -16.07 -33.36
N GLY A 1054 10.02 -16.06 -32.73
CA GLY A 1054 9.85 -15.68 -31.33
C GLY A 1054 10.57 -16.63 -30.36
N MET A 1055 10.56 -17.94 -30.63
CA MET A 1055 11.31 -18.92 -29.85
C MET A 1055 12.81 -18.58 -29.82
N VAL A 1056 13.39 -18.28 -30.99
CA VAL A 1056 14.84 -17.99 -31.14
C VAL A 1056 15.21 -16.56 -30.74
N GLU A 1057 14.42 -15.53 -31.08
CA GLU A 1057 14.79 -14.12 -30.87
C GLU A 1057 14.39 -13.54 -29.50
N THR A 1058 13.40 -14.14 -28.81
CA THR A 1058 12.82 -13.61 -27.56
C THR A 1058 12.47 -14.69 -26.52
N TYR A 1059 13.08 -15.88 -26.59
CA TYR A 1059 12.82 -17.00 -25.67
C TYR A 1059 11.33 -17.37 -25.63
N GLY A 1060 10.68 -17.42 -26.79
CA GLY A 1060 9.26 -17.75 -26.92
C GLY A 1060 8.37 -16.76 -26.17
N THR A 1061 8.59 -15.45 -26.37
CA THR A 1061 7.92 -14.40 -25.60
C THR A 1061 7.55 -13.19 -26.47
N THR A 1062 6.41 -12.55 -26.20
CA THR A 1062 5.94 -11.32 -26.84
C THR A 1062 5.35 -10.33 -25.81
N CYS A 1063 4.82 -9.19 -26.27
CA CYS A 1063 4.12 -8.20 -25.46
C CYS A 1063 2.97 -8.79 -24.62
N HIS A 1064 2.50 -8.03 -23.62
CA HIS A 1064 1.34 -8.38 -22.78
C HIS A 1064 0.11 -7.50 -23.01
N GLY A 1065 0.29 -6.29 -23.53
CA GLY A 1065 -0.78 -5.33 -23.68
C GLY A 1065 -0.30 -4.00 -24.24
N ALA A 1066 -1.06 -2.94 -24.03
CA ALA A 1066 -0.69 -1.60 -24.49
C ALA A 1066 0.61 -1.07 -23.84
N GLY A 1067 0.78 -1.23 -22.53
CA GLY A 1067 1.84 -0.57 -21.76
C GLY A 1067 1.61 0.93 -21.58
N ARG A 1068 2.06 1.52 -20.46
CA ARG A 1068 1.73 2.90 -20.12
C ARG A 1068 2.56 3.92 -20.89
N ALA A 1069 1.90 5.00 -21.31
CA ALA A 1069 2.52 6.21 -21.85
C ALA A 1069 2.57 7.34 -20.79
N LEU A 1070 1.64 7.34 -19.83
CA LEU A 1070 1.57 8.30 -18.72
C LEU A 1070 1.60 7.58 -17.36
N SER A 1071 2.30 8.16 -16.37
CA SER A 1071 2.19 7.72 -14.98
C SER A 1071 0.78 8.01 -14.44
N ARG A 1072 0.31 7.25 -13.45
CA ARG A 1072 -1.05 7.42 -12.87
C ARG A 1072 -1.29 8.84 -12.38
N SER A 1073 -0.33 9.44 -11.66
CA SER A 1073 -0.34 10.86 -11.28
C SER A 1073 -0.49 11.81 -12.48
N LYS A 1074 0.34 11.66 -13.53
CA LYS A 1074 0.29 12.48 -14.76
C LYS A 1074 -1.00 12.26 -15.57
N SER A 1075 -1.71 11.15 -15.32
CA SER A 1075 -3.01 10.83 -15.94
C SER A 1075 -4.14 11.57 -15.20
N ARG A 1076 -4.21 11.44 -13.86
CA ARG A 1076 -5.14 12.20 -13.00
C ARG A 1076 -5.02 13.72 -13.18
N GLN A 1077 -3.81 14.24 -13.34
CA GLN A 1077 -3.56 15.68 -13.57
C GLN A 1077 -4.00 16.19 -14.97
N LYS A 1078 -4.33 15.32 -15.92
CA LYS A 1078 -4.53 15.70 -17.33
C LYS A 1078 -5.85 15.26 -17.96
N ILE A 1079 -6.51 14.23 -17.42
CA ILE A 1079 -7.62 13.54 -18.08
C ILE A 1079 -8.84 13.59 -17.14
N PRO A 1080 -9.86 14.43 -17.39
CA PRO A 1080 -11.05 14.50 -16.55
C PRO A 1080 -11.87 13.21 -16.59
N TRP A 1081 -12.27 12.67 -15.42
CA TRP A 1081 -13.04 11.41 -15.34
C TRP A 1081 -14.37 11.45 -16.11
N THR A 1082 -15.01 12.62 -16.16
CA THR A 1082 -16.24 12.86 -16.91
C THR A 1082 -16.04 12.70 -18.42
N GLU A 1083 -14.93 13.23 -18.95
CA GLU A 1083 -14.55 13.10 -20.36
C GLU A 1083 -14.27 11.63 -20.73
N VAL A 1084 -13.59 10.87 -19.86
CA VAL A 1084 -13.36 9.43 -20.08
C VAL A 1084 -14.69 8.68 -20.18
N ILE A 1085 -15.62 8.90 -19.25
CA ILE A 1085 -16.93 8.22 -19.27
C ILE A 1085 -17.72 8.58 -20.52
N GLU A 1086 -17.72 9.84 -20.95
CA GLU A 1086 -18.46 10.25 -22.16
C GLU A 1086 -17.79 9.75 -23.45
N ASN A 1087 -16.45 9.70 -23.49
CA ASN A 1087 -15.67 9.08 -24.57
C ASN A 1087 -15.86 7.55 -24.66
N LEU A 1088 -16.33 6.89 -23.59
CA LEU A 1088 -16.70 5.47 -23.62
C LEU A 1088 -18.16 5.27 -24.06
N LYS A 1089 -19.10 6.08 -23.56
CA LYS A 1089 -20.50 6.06 -24.00
C LYS A 1089 -20.64 6.36 -25.50
N THR A 1090 -19.92 7.34 -26.01
CA THR A 1090 -19.92 7.70 -27.45
C THR A 1090 -19.32 6.62 -28.35
N LYS A 1091 -18.43 5.77 -27.82
CA LYS A 1091 -17.97 4.52 -28.45
C LYS A 1091 -18.97 3.35 -28.30
N GLY A 1092 -20.10 3.57 -27.63
CA GLY A 1092 -21.11 2.55 -27.37
C GLY A 1092 -20.74 1.56 -26.27
N ILE A 1093 -19.74 1.86 -25.43
CA ILE A 1093 -19.23 0.95 -24.40
C ILE A 1093 -20.04 1.11 -23.11
N SER A 1094 -20.68 0.02 -22.67
CA SER A 1094 -21.27 -0.07 -21.33
C SER A 1094 -20.16 -0.17 -20.28
N ILE A 1095 -20.29 0.50 -19.15
CA ILE A 1095 -19.28 0.44 -18.08
C ILE A 1095 -19.87 0.39 -16.67
N ARG A 1096 -19.23 -0.36 -15.78
CA ARG A 1096 -19.50 -0.39 -14.33
C ARG A 1096 -18.18 -0.28 -13.54
N LEU A 1097 -18.19 0.53 -12.49
CA LEU A 1097 -17.01 0.97 -11.75
C LEU A 1097 -17.26 0.92 -10.24
N ALA A 1098 -16.31 0.43 -9.44
CA ALA A 1098 -16.38 0.59 -7.99
C ALA A 1098 -16.25 2.07 -7.55
N SER A 1099 -15.35 2.82 -8.20
CA SER A 1099 -15.13 4.26 -7.98
C SER A 1099 -14.95 5.01 -9.30
N PRO A 1100 -15.82 5.97 -9.66
CA PRO A 1100 -15.68 6.77 -10.87
C PRO A 1100 -14.39 7.60 -10.92
N LYS A 1101 -13.88 8.08 -9.77
CA LYS A 1101 -12.65 8.91 -9.72
C LYS A 1101 -11.41 8.16 -10.22
N LEU A 1102 -11.34 6.84 -10.02
CA LEU A 1102 -10.18 6.03 -10.42
C LEU A 1102 -10.07 5.78 -11.94
N ILE A 1103 -11.11 6.09 -12.72
CA ILE A 1103 -11.11 5.86 -14.18
C ILE A 1103 -9.99 6.64 -14.89
N MET A 1104 -9.61 7.81 -14.37
CA MET A 1104 -8.58 8.71 -14.94
C MET A 1104 -7.19 8.07 -14.97
N GLU A 1105 -6.91 7.17 -14.03
CA GLU A 1105 -5.64 6.46 -13.97
C GLU A 1105 -5.48 5.45 -15.10
N GLU A 1106 -6.58 4.96 -15.64
CA GLU A 1106 -6.63 3.80 -16.54
C GLU A 1106 -7.24 4.16 -17.91
N ALA A 1107 -7.49 5.45 -18.13
CA ALA A 1107 -8.05 6.02 -19.36
C ALA A 1107 -7.20 5.67 -20.59
N PRO A 1108 -7.79 5.49 -21.79
CA PRO A 1108 -7.09 5.11 -23.01
C PRO A 1108 -5.81 5.93 -23.30
N GLU A 1109 -5.87 7.24 -23.05
CA GLU A 1109 -4.82 8.23 -23.32
C GLU A 1109 -3.63 8.09 -22.34
N SER A 1110 -3.78 7.30 -21.28
CA SER A 1110 -2.71 6.92 -20.34
C SER A 1110 -1.79 5.82 -20.90
N TYR A 1111 -2.23 5.14 -21.96
CA TYR A 1111 -1.59 3.98 -22.57
C TYR A 1111 -1.00 4.30 -23.94
N LYS A 1112 -0.10 3.45 -24.44
CA LYS A 1112 0.34 3.47 -25.85
C LYS A 1112 -0.78 2.93 -26.74
N ASP A 1113 -0.69 3.18 -28.05
CA ASP A 1113 -1.54 2.45 -29.00
C ASP A 1113 -1.11 0.96 -29.06
N VAL A 1114 -1.97 0.11 -28.52
CA VAL A 1114 -1.85 -1.36 -28.54
C VAL A 1114 -1.77 -1.93 -29.96
N THR A 1115 -2.38 -1.28 -30.95
CA THR A 1115 -2.26 -1.66 -32.37
C THR A 1115 -0.83 -1.46 -32.86
N ASP A 1116 -0.14 -0.40 -32.43
CA ASP A 1116 1.25 -0.17 -32.77
C ASP A 1116 2.21 -1.10 -32.02
N VAL A 1117 1.89 -1.47 -30.77
CA VAL A 1117 2.61 -2.52 -30.05
C VAL A 1117 2.51 -3.85 -30.79
N VAL A 1118 1.29 -4.30 -31.11
CA VAL A 1118 1.02 -5.57 -31.81
C VAL A 1118 1.63 -5.58 -33.20
N ASN A 1119 1.47 -4.51 -33.99
CA ASN A 1119 2.11 -4.39 -35.30
C ASN A 1119 3.64 -4.43 -35.21
N THR A 1120 4.24 -3.93 -34.13
CA THR A 1120 5.70 -4.04 -33.93
C THR A 1120 6.13 -5.49 -33.69
N CYS A 1121 5.38 -6.27 -32.91
CA CYS A 1121 5.65 -7.70 -32.69
C CYS A 1121 5.45 -8.55 -33.94
N ASP A 1122 4.40 -8.25 -34.73
CA ASP A 1122 4.06 -8.90 -36.00
C ASP A 1122 5.12 -8.60 -37.08
N THR A 1123 5.56 -7.34 -37.20
CA THR A 1123 6.66 -6.93 -38.10
C THR A 1123 8.01 -7.52 -37.67
N ALA A 1124 8.25 -7.65 -36.36
CA ALA A 1124 9.41 -8.39 -35.84
C ALA A 1124 9.32 -9.90 -36.08
N GLY A 1125 8.12 -10.43 -36.38
CA GLY A 1125 7.86 -11.85 -36.51
C GLY A 1125 8.12 -12.64 -35.22
N ILE A 1126 7.94 -12.03 -34.04
CA ILE A 1126 8.09 -12.72 -32.74
C ILE A 1126 6.76 -13.33 -32.25
N SER A 1127 5.64 -12.78 -32.72
CA SER A 1127 4.30 -13.36 -32.68
C SER A 1127 3.54 -12.93 -33.93
N LYS A 1128 2.45 -13.61 -34.25
CA LYS A 1128 1.63 -13.37 -35.44
C LYS A 1128 0.23 -12.90 -35.04
N LYS A 1129 -0.31 -11.87 -35.69
CA LYS A 1129 -1.72 -11.47 -35.51
C LYS A 1129 -2.70 -12.58 -35.89
N THR A 1130 -3.62 -12.91 -34.99
CA THR A 1130 -4.72 -13.86 -35.23
C THR A 1130 -6.06 -13.14 -35.32
N VAL A 1131 -6.43 -12.39 -34.28
CA VAL A 1131 -7.74 -11.74 -34.13
C VAL A 1131 -7.61 -10.37 -33.44
N LYS A 1132 -8.47 -9.42 -33.79
CA LYS A 1132 -8.68 -8.13 -33.10
C LYS A 1132 -10.05 -8.11 -32.44
N LEU A 1133 -10.11 -7.58 -31.23
CA LEU A 1133 -11.26 -7.58 -30.34
C LEU A 1133 -11.65 -6.14 -30.00
N ARG A 1134 -12.94 -5.81 -30.01
CA ARG A 1134 -13.47 -4.49 -29.62
C ARG A 1134 -14.34 -4.61 -28.37
N PRO A 1135 -14.07 -3.89 -27.27
CA PRO A 1135 -14.93 -3.92 -26.09
C PRO A 1135 -16.30 -3.32 -26.39
N ILE A 1136 -17.34 -3.93 -25.80
CA ILE A 1136 -18.72 -3.42 -25.77
C ILE A 1136 -19.24 -3.27 -24.33
N ALA A 1137 -18.66 -3.99 -23.37
CA ALA A 1137 -18.94 -3.81 -21.94
C ALA A 1137 -17.66 -3.97 -21.11
N VAL A 1138 -17.49 -3.14 -20.07
CA VAL A 1138 -16.31 -3.13 -19.19
C VAL A 1138 -16.72 -3.08 -17.72
N ILE A 1139 -16.04 -3.87 -16.88
CA ILE A 1139 -16.16 -3.88 -15.43
C ILE A 1139 -14.80 -3.64 -14.80
N LYS A 1140 -14.77 -2.76 -13.80
CA LYS A 1140 -13.54 -2.31 -13.15
C LYS A 1140 -13.75 -1.98 -11.66
N GLY A 1141 -12.71 -2.21 -10.87
CA GLY A 1141 -12.64 -1.80 -9.45
C GLY A 1141 -11.63 -0.70 -9.18
#